data_AF-A0A0M3V8Z1-F1
#
_entry.id   AF-A0A0M3V8Z1-F1
#
_cell.length_a   1.000
_cell.length_b   1.000
_cell.length_c   1.000
_cell.angle_alpha   90.00
_cell.angle_beta   90.00
_cell.angle_gamma   90.00
#
_symmetry.space_group_name_H-M   'P 1'
#
loop_
_entity.id
_entity.type
_entity.pdbx_description
1 polymer ?
#
loop_
_entity_poly.entity_id
_entity_poly.type
_entity_poly.pdbx_seq_one_letter_code
_entity_poly.pdbx_strand_id
1 'polypeptide(L)'
;MDIDDLKDLDKEIRKEIEGLQRVTREQYGGKKFAQTQYIIGKTLLLNGEIGEAINTLENIQRLDDSVCYVLAQMHIGEILYNKNDFDGAQQSWSKIQKEDSLKLYGIFQTKISDILVRKNKTNDALLVLKNILELDDIENCSRAQLKIGYILKDTGNYEEAVSYWSKIKKKDNAIYYVLSQLEIGEILRVEGELDKALNIFREIYKSSSENLESLVRFRIGQVYIEKGDTREASKFLEDIERSQDLYVYAMAKIEIGKILKESGNIDGALDAWYDFKKEDNNKAYSVARLLIGDALVEKNSIDEALEAWRSIDQVDSLAEYMKCQMKIGTTLIDNEEKNEIMKAKSAFEVASEYYPYESSRYIKICNLLVNDKEGVGRFLLKLLRQTIETIDLLTLDFNNSMNVSKYPERKLAHYTSTFTMDKLLNIENEKGKASSFRLNTVSNFNDPSEGHLLNSYLNDIKEGKFYAPDFDKKFHAFVSCFTFNHDSLNQFRLYGKENNKEASGVSFVFKKEFFQSKSLLGGISLLSPTTNIQTPNGGFEIIEDNQSHIDFKNMHVDRYPVIRCIYIEPVSEYVQLAQRNQLTFYREFEAEENPEEKWKIYEKMIDDKTKKVVESLKTLRTTYRTIKDKYSGSFETNSILIDEILLPLKYLIKHSAFQEEQECRMIHITSLKDPKVKMDFGKFLYVEYEANVKAHLDKIYIAPAATQYQPYLAKLLCNTDVKIELSNNPYRQT
;
A
#
# COMPACT_ATOMS: atom_id res chain seq x y z
N MET A 1 -15.44 -41.75 -32.87
CA MET A 1 -13.98 -41.68 -32.92
C MET A 1 -13.54 -42.71 -33.94
N ASP A 2 -12.95 -42.24 -35.02
CA ASP A 2 -12.40 -43.05 -36.11
C ASP A 2 -11.05 -43.65 -35.65
N ILE A 3 -10.64 -44.78 -36.24
CA ILE A 3 -9.32 -45.39 -35.99
C ILE A 3 -8.20 -44.41 -36.39
N ASP A 4 -8.51 -43.53 -37.34
CA ASP A 4 -7.61 -42.51 -37.81
C ASP A 4 -7.33 -41.40 -36.77
N ASP A 5 -8.22 -41.23 -35.78
CA ASP A 5 -8.08 -40.26 -34.68
C ASP A 5 -7.16 -40.78 -33.56
N LEU A 6 -6.70 -42.05 -33.66
CA LEU A 6 -5.89 -42.74 -32.64
C LEU A 6 -4.49 -43.10 -33.15
N LYS A 7 -4.03 -42.49 -34.25
CA LYS A 7 -2.79 -42.88 -34.96
C LYS A 7 -1.53 -42.82 -34.10
N ASP A 8 -1.51 -41.95 -33.11
CA ASP A 8 -0.35 -41.69 -32.26
C ASP A 8 -0.32 -42.58 -30.99
N LEU A 9 -1.35 -43.40 -30.76
CA LEU A 9 -1.40 -44.36 -29.65
C LEU A 9 -0.69 -45.67 -29.97
N ASP A 10 -0.16 -46.30 -28.92
CA ASP A 10 0.36 -47.66 -28.94
C ASP A 10 -0.69 -48.64 -29.49
N LYS A 11 -0.22 -49.62 -30.25
CA LYS A 11 -1.06 -50.62 -30.93
C LYS A 11 -1.89 -51.47 -29.95
N GLU A 12 -1.37 -51.79 -28.77
CA GLU A 12 -2.11 -52.54 -27.74
C GLU A 12 -3.22 -51.68 -27.13
N ILE A 13 -2.91 -50.41 -26.83
CA ILE A 13 -3.87 -49.42 -26.29
C ILE A 13 -4.99 -49.16 -27.31
N ARG A 14 -4.64 -49.01 -28.60
CA ARG A 14 -5.64 -48.83 -29.67
C ARG A 14 -6.57 -50.02 -29.77
N LYS A 15 -6.03 -51.24 -29.72
CA LYS A 15 -6.82 -52.47 -29.76
C LYS A 15 -7.75 -52.61 -28.55
N GLU A 16 -7.29 -52.18 -27.38
CA GLU A 16 -8.12 -52.10 -26.17
C GLU A 16 -9.28 -51.11 -26.35
N ILE A 17 -8.99 -49.89 -26.81
CA ILE A 17 -10.01 -48.86 -27.09
C ILE A 17 -11.01 -49.34 -28.15
N GLU A 18 -10.56 -49.94 -29.25
CA GLU A 18 -11.43 -50.51 -30.29
C GLU A 18 -12.35 -51.62 -29.73
N GLY A 19 -11.84 -52.44 -28.82
CA GLY A 19 -12.64 -53.46 -28.13
C GLY A 19 -13.73 -52.85 -27.26
N LEU A 20 -13.39 -51.77 -26.54
CA LEU A 20 -14.29 -51.03 -25.66
C LEU A 20 -15.33 -50.22 -26.44
N GLN A 21 -14.98 -49.64 -27.59
CA GLN A 21 -15.90 -48.86 -28.45
C GLN A 21 -17.09 -49.67 -28.97
N ARG A 22 -17.00 -51.01 -29.01
CA ARG A 22 -18.12 -51.90 -29.40
C ARG A 22 -19.27 -51.91 -28.40
N VAL A 23 -19.05 -51.39 -27.19
CA VAL A 23 -20.09 -51.24 -26.18
C VAL A 23 -20.95 -50.04 -26.53
N THR A 24 -22.16 -50.27 -27.06
CA THR A 24 -23.15 -49.22 -27.34
C THR A 24 -24.20 -49.10 -26.22
N ARG A 25 -24.78 -47.90 -26.07
CA ARG A 25 -25.83 -47.64 -25.07
C ARG A 25 -27.06 -48.53 -25.27
N GLU A 26 -27.45 -48.77 -26.52
CA GLU A 26 -28.65 -49.57 -26.87
C GLU A 26 -28.49 -51.06 -26.53
N GLN A 27 -27.31 -51.64 -26.80
CA GLN A 27 -27.10 -53.08 -26.65
C GLN A 27 -26.74 -53.49 -25.22
N TYR A 28 -26.00 -52.64 -24.51
CA TYR A 28 -25.40 -52.99 -23.21
C TYR A 28 -25.96 -52.19 -22.03
N GLY A 29 -26.89 -51.26 -22.30
CA GLY A 29 -27.49 -50.37 -21.31
C GLY A 29 -26.60 -49.18 -20.95
N GLY A 30 -27.25 -48.11 -20.45
CA GLY A 30 -26.59 -46.85 -20.11
C GLY A 30 -25.39 -47.00 -19.16
N LYS A 31 -25.55 -47.74 -18.07
CA LYS A 31 -24.50 -47.91 -17.06
C LYS A 31 -23.20 -48.49 -17.61
N LYS A 32 -23.28 -49.58 -18.38
CA LYS A 32 -22.10 -50.24 -18.95
C LYS A 32 -21.47 -49.41 -20.07
N PHE A 33 -22.28 -48.65 -20.80
CA PHE A 33 -21.81 -47.67 -21.77
C PHE A 33 -21.01 -46.56 -21.07
N ALA A 34 -21.55 -45.93 -20.03
CA ALA A 34 -20.89 -44.87 -19.27
C ALA A 34 -19.55 -45.31 -18.66
N GLN A 35 -19.50 -46.49 -18.05
CA GLN A 35 -18.27 -47.06 -17.50
C GLN A 35 -17.21 -47.26 -18.58
N THR A 36 -17.62 -47.78 -19.74
CA THR A 36 -16.73 -47.99 -20.88
C THR A 36 -16.20 -46.68 -21.45
N GLN A 37 -17.07 -45.68 -21.65
CA GLN A 37 -16.67 -44.34 -22.11
C GLN A 37 -15.69 -43.69 -21.12
N TYR A 38 -15.91 -43.86 -19.81
CA TYR A 38 -15.00 -43.32 -18.79
C TYR A 38 -13.61 -43.95 -18.87
N ILE A 39 -13.54 -45.27 -19.05
CA ILE A 39 -12.26 -45.99 -19.21
C ILE A 39 -11.54 -45.49 -20.47
N ILE A 40 -12.23 -45.45 -21.62
CA ILE A 40 -11.63 -44.94 -22.87
C ILE A 40 -11.12 -43.51 -22.68
N GLY A 41 -11.95 -42.61 -22.15
CA GLY A 41 -11.60 -41.21 -21.93
C GLY A 41 -10.39 -41.06 -21.00
N LYS A 42 -10.33 -41.81 -19.90
CA LYS A 42 -9.18 -41.80 -18.98
C LYS A 42 -7.91 -42.33 -19.65
N THR A 43 -8.01 -43.40 -20.44
CA THR A 43 -6.87 -43.96 -21.18
C THR A 43 -6.33 -42.96 -22.20
N LEU A 44 -7.21 -42.25 -22.91
CA LEU A 44 -6.81 -41.18 -23.83
C LEU A 44 -6.08 -40.04 -23.11
N LEU A 45 -6.57 -39.61 -21.93
CA LEU A 45 -5.90 -38.57 -21.14
C LEU A 45 -4.48 -38.96 -20.72
N LEU A 46 -4.29 -40.20 -20.25
CA LEU A 46 -2.99 -40.70 -19.84
C LEU A 46 -1.98 -40.76 -20.98
N ASN A 47 -2.45 -40.80 -22.23
CA ASN A 47 -1.61 -40.82 -23.43
C ASN A 47 -1.53 -39.46 -24.15
N GLY A 48 -2.09 -38.39 -23.56
CA GLY A 48 -2.00 -37.03 -24.13
C GLY A 48 -3.02 -36.71 -25.23
N GLU A 49 -3.95 -37.61 -25.54
CA GLU A 49 -5.01 -37.41 -26.55
C GLU A 49 -6.18 -36.60 -25.98
N ILE A 50 -5.91 -35.33 -25.68
CA ILE A 50 -6.81 -34.47 -24.89
C ILE A 50 -8.15 -34.19 -25.60
N GLY A 51 -8.13 -33.98 -26.92
CA GLY A 51 -9.34 -33.66 -27.70
C GLY A 51 -10.32 -34.83 -27.70
N GLU A 52 -9.84 -36.01 -28.08
CA GLU A 52 -10.63 -37.24 -28.11
C GLU A 52 -11.08 -37.69 -26.71
N ALA A 53 -10.26 -37.45 -25.70
CA ALA A 53 -10.64 -37.71 -24.32
C ALA A 53 -11.86 -36.88 -23.90
N ILE A 54 -11.88 -35.57 -24.18
CA ILE A 54 -13.04 -34.72 -23.88
C ILE A 54 -14.27 -35.23 -24.63
N ASN A 55 -14.17 -35.45 -25.95
CA ASN A 55 -15.26 -35.95 -26.78
C ASN A 55 -15.86 -37.25 -26.23
N THR A 56 -15.00 -38.16 -25.77
CA THR A 56 -15.40 -39.44 -25.19
C THR A 56 -16.09 -39.25 -23.82
N LEU A 57 -15.53 -38.41 -22.95
CA LEU A 57 -16.08 -38.16 -21.62
C LEU A 57 -17.41 -37.40 -21.66
N GLU A 58 -17.63 -36.52 -22.65
CA GLU A 58 -18.88 -35.78 -22.83
C GLU A 58 -20.07 -36.67 -23.22
N ASN A 59 -19.83 -37.86 -23.78
CA ASN A 59 -20.89 -38.81 -24.12
C ASN A 59 -21.58 -39.43 -22.90
N ILE A 60 -20.96 -39.33 -21.73
CA ILE A 60 -21.46 -39.89 -20.48
C ILE A 60 -22.63 -39.03 -19.98
N GLN A 61 -23.76 -39.67 -19.71
CA GLN A 61 -24.95 -39.00 -19.17
C GLN A 61 -25.13 -39.34 -17.68
N ARG A 62 -25.61 -38.37 -16.91
CA ARG A 62 -25.89 -38.51 -15.48
C ARG A 62 -26.87 -39.66 -15.17
N LEU A 63 -27.85 -39.88 -16.04
CA LEU A 63 -28.84 -40.96 -15.91
C LEU A 63 -28.27 -42.36 -16.19
N ASP A 64 -27.15 -42.45 -16.92
CA ASP A 64 -26.51 -43.73 -17.24
C ASP A 64 -25.72 -44.27 -16.05
N ASP A 65 -24.85 -43.44 -15.48
CA ASP A 65 -24.07 -43.71 -14.27
C ASP A 65 -23.60 -42.38 -13.67
N SER A 66 -24.15 -42.00 -12.52
CA SER A 66 -23.86 -40.71 -11.88
C SER A 66 -22.39 -40.59 -11.43
N VAL A 67 -21.76 -41.69 -11.04
CA VAL A 67 -20.35 -41.71 -10.61
C VAL A 67 -19.44 -41.45 -11.79
N CYS A 68 -19.63 -42.18 -12.90
CA CYS A 68 -18.85 -41.95 -14.12
C CYS A 68 -19.07 -40.54 -14.69
N TYR A 69 -20.31 -40.03 -14.62
CA TYR A 69 -20.63 -38.67 -15.06
C TYR A 69 -19.85 -37.61 -14.27
N VAL A 70 -19.83 -37.72 -12.94
CA VAL A 70 -19.13 -36.77 -12.06
C VAL A 70 -17.63 -36.81 -12.28
N LEU A 71 -17.05 -38.01 -12.39
CA LEU A 71 -15.63 -38.17 -12.68
C LEU A 71 -15.26 -37.63 -14.08
N ALA A 72 -16.15 -37.76 -15.05
CA ALA A 72 -15.98 -37.17 -16.37
C ALA A 72 -16.00 -35.64 -16.33
N GLN A 73 -16.97 -35.02 -15.64
CA GLN A 73 -17.03 -33.56 -15.49
C GLN A 73 -15.83 -33.00 -14.71
N MET A 74 -15.32 -33.75 -13.73
CA MET A 74 -14.06 -33.43 -13.05
C MET A 74 -12.90 -33.30 -14.05
N HIS A 75 -12.65 -34.36 -14.83
CA HIS A 75 -11.53 -34.41 -15.78
C HIS A 75 -11.68 -33.36 -16.88
N ILE A 76 -12.88 -33.20 -17.45
CA ILE A 76 -13.15 -32.17 -18.46
C ILE A 76 -12.82 -30.78 -17.89
N GLY A 77 -13.30 -30.47 -16.68
CA GLY A 77 -13.03 -29.16 -16.09
C GLY A 77 -11.55 -28.92 -15.76
N GLU A 78 -10.80 -29.95 -15.33
CA GLU A 78 -9.35 -29.85 -15.11
C GLU A 78 -8.57 -29.57 -16.39
N ILE A 79 -8.93 -30.25 -17.48
CA ILE A 79 -8.33 -30.01 -18.79
C ILE A 79 -8.58 -28.58 -19.27
N LEU A 80 -9.83 -28.12 -19.18
CA LEU A 80 -10.21 -26.77 -19.60
C LEU A 80 -9.50 -25.72 -18.77
N TYR A 81 -9.39 -25.93 -17.45
CA TYR A 81 -8.64 -25.04 -16.57
C TYR A 81 -7.17 -24.95 -16.98
N ASN A 82 -6.52 -26.07 -17.28
CA ASN A 82 -5.11 -26.09 -17.73
C ASN A 82 -4.90 -25.45 -19.11
N LYS A 83 -5.96 -25.37 -19.93
CA LYS A 83 -5.99 -24.62 -21.19
C LYS A 83 -6.36 -23.15 -21.02
N ASN A 84 -6.51 -22.66 -19.79
CA ASN A 84 -7.01 -21.33 -19.44
C ASN A 84 -8.45 -21.04 -19.91
N ASP A 85 -9.24 -22.07 -20.26
CA ASP A 85 -10.68 -21.95 -20.48
C ASP A 85 -11.44 -22.04 -19.15
N PHE A 86 -11.41 -20.93 -18.41
CA PHE A 86 -12.03 -20.84 -17.09
C PHE A 86 -13.57 -20.88 -17.13
N ASP A 87 -14.20 -20.47 -18.23
CA ASP A 87 -15.66 -20.55 -18.38
C ASP A 87 -16.11 -22.00 -18.58
N GLY A 88 -15.45 -22.74 -19.48
CA GLY A 88 -15.70 -24.16 -19.70
C GLY A 88 -15.39 -25.01 -18.45
N ALA A 89 -14.30 -24.71 -17.75
CA ALA A 89 -13.97 -25.37 -16.49
C ALA A 89 -15.04 -25.15 -15.42
N GLN A 90 -15.46 -23.89 -15.22
CA GLN A 90 -16.52 -23.53 -14.30
C GLN A 90 -17.84 -24.22 -14.65
N GLN A 91 -18.21 -24.27 -15.94
CA GLN A 91 -19.44 -24.93 -16.39
C GLN A 91 -19.42 -26.43 -16.12
N SER A 92 -18.30 -27.10 -16.37
CA SER A 92 -18.14 -28.54 -16.16
C SER A 92 -18.23 -28.88 -14.67
N TRP A 93 -17.47 -28.19 -13.83
CA TRP A 93 -17.46 -28.38 -12.39
C TRP A 93 -18.79 -28.02 -11.71
N SER A 94 -19.53 -27.03 -12.23
CA SER A 94 -20.85 -26.65 -11.69
C SER A 94 -21.91 -27.74 -11.87
N LYS A 95 -21.69 -28.70 -12.76
CA LYS A 95 -22.59 -29.85 -12.95
C LYS A 95 -22.46 -30.88 -11.83
N ILE A 96 -21.43 -30.84 -10.98
CA ILE A 96 -21.23 -31.74 -9.85
C ILE A 96 -22.09 -31.26 -8.67
N GLN A 97 -22.99 -32.13 -8.19
CA GLN A 97 -23.98 -31.79 -7.15
C GLN A 97 -23.59 -32.40 -5.79
N LYS A 98 -24.20 -31.93 -4.69
CA LYS A 98 -23.91 -32.43 -3.34
C LYS A 98 -24.25 -33.91 -3.19
N GLU A 99 -25.34 -34.33 -3.82
CA GLU A 99 -25.87 -35.69 -3.81
C GLU A 99 -24.95 -36.69 -4.51
N ASP A 100 -24.05 -36.21 -5.38
CA ASP A 100 -23.08 -37.04 -6.08
C ASP A 100 -21.91 -37.44 -5.19
N SER A 101 -21.31 -36.45 -4.54
CA SER A 101 -20.16 -36.61 -3.66
C SER A 101 -19.91 -35.31 -2.92
N LEU A 102 -20.12 -35.33 -1.60
CA LEU A 102 -19.86 -34.19 -0.72
C LEU A 102 -18.40 -33.70 -0.83
N LYS A 103 -17.46 -34.65 -0.93
CA LYS A 103 -16.02 -34.37 -1.09
C LYS A 103 -15.70 -33.69 -2.43
N LEU A 104 -16.15 -34.25 -3.55
CA LEU A 104 -15.86 -33.65 -4.87
C LEU A 104 -16.58 -32.31 -5.02
N TYR A 105 -17.81 -32.21 -4.53
CA TYR A 105 -18.54 -30.95 -4.49
C TYR A 105 -17.74 -29.86 -3.76
N GLY A 106 -17.25 -30.13 -2.54
CA GLY A 106 -16.43 -29.19 -1.78
C GLY A 106 -15.14 -28.77 -2.51
N ILE A 107 -14.46 -29.71 -3.18
CA ILE A 107 -13.28 -29.44 -4.02
C ILE A 107 -13.60 -28.50 -5.17
N PHE A 108 -14.64 -28.80 -5.94
CA PHE A 108 -14.95 -28.05 -7.13
C PHE A 108 -15.64 -26.71 -6.87
N GLN A 109 -16.44 -26.58 -5.81
CA GLN A 109 -16.92 -25.27 -5.35
C GLN A 109 -15.75 -24.36 -4.94
N THR A 110 -14.71 -24.94 -4.32
CA THR A 110 -13.48 -24.20 -3.99
C THR A 110 -12.76 -23.72 -5.26
N LYS A 111 -12.60 -24.56 -6.28
CA LYS A 111 -11.97 -24.18 -7.57
C LYS A 111 -12.82 -23.17 -8.37
N ILE A 112 -14.14 -23.31 -8.34
CA ILE A 112 -15.07 -22.35 -8.95
C ILE A 112 -14.93 -20.98 -8.27
N SER A 113 -14.81 -20.95 -6.94
CA SER A 113 -14.54 -19.71 -6.20
C SER A 113 -13.28 -19.00 -6.70
N ASP A 114 -12.18 -19.73 -6.94
CA ASP A 114 -10.94 -19.14 -7.44
C ASP A 114 -11.12 -18.48 -8.81
N ILE A 115 -11.85 -19.14 -9.72
CA ILE A 115 -12.22 -18.59 -11.02
C ILE A 115 -13.07 -17.31 -10.86
N LEU A 116 -14.03 -17.32 -9.94
CA LEU A 116 -14.90 -16.17 -9.70
C LEU A 116 -14.12 -14.97 -9.12
N VAL A 117 -13.18 -15.20 -8.22
CA VAL A 117 -12.28 -14.15 -7.70
C VAL A 117 -11.45 -13.55 -8.83
N ARG A 118 -10.86 -14.36 -9.71
CA ARG A 118 -10.13 -13.86 -10.89
C ARG A 118 -10.99 -13.03 -11.83
N LYS A 119 -12.28 -13.33 -11.91
CA LYS A 119 -13.27 -12.55 -12.67
C LYS A 119 -13.82 -11.33 -11.92
N ASN A 120 -13.26 -10.97 -10.77
CA ASN A 120 -13.75 -9.92 -9.86
C ASN A 120 -15.22 -10.12 -9.42
N LYS A 121 -15.69 -11.36 -9.34
CA LYS A 121 -17.03 -11.75 -8.88
C LYS A 121 -16.99 -12.25 -7.44
N THR A 122 -16.52 -11.40 -6.54
CA THR A 122 -16.26 -11.74 -5.13
C THR A 122 -17.50 -12.23 -4.38
N ASN A 123 -18.68 -11.62 -4.60
CA ASN A 123 -19.91 -12.05 -3.92
C ASN A 123 -20.34 -13.46 -4.35
N ASP A 124 -20.19 -13.79 -5.63
CA ASP A 124 -20.50 -15.12 -6.16
C ASP A 124 -19.51 -16.15 -5.60
N ALA A 125 -18.22 -15.78 -5.50
CA ALA A 125 -17.17 -16.60 -4.90
C ALA A 125 -17.49 -16.94 -3.42
N LEU A 126 -17.89 -15.94 -2.64
CA LEU A 126 -18.33 -16.12 -1.26
C LEU A 126 -19.56 -17.03 -1.17
N LEU A 127 -20.53 -16.87 -2.07
CA LEU A 127 -21.75 -17.68 -2.08
C LEU A 127 -21.44 -19.17 -2.30
N VAL A 128 -20.59 -19.49 -3.28
CA VAL A 128 -20.23 -20.90 -3.57
C VAL A 128 -19.45 -21.54 -2.42
N LEU A 129 -18.56 -20.81 -1.75
CA LEU A 129 -17.83 -21.32 -0.58
C LEU A 129 -18.75 -21.51 0.63
N LYS A 130 -19.70 -20.59 0.87
CA LYS A 130 -20.66 -20.67 1.99
C LYS A 130 -21.59 -21.89 1.88
N ASN A 131 -21.72 -22.49 0.69
CA ASN A 131 -22.50 -23.72 0.48
C ASN A 131 -21.77 -25.00 0.97
N ILE A 132 -20.48 -24.94 1.31
CA ILE A 132 -19.72 -26.10 1.82
C ILE A 132 -19.92 -26.20 3.34
N LEU A 133 -20.65 -27.22 3.79
CA LEU A 133 -21.05 -27.35 5.20
C LEU A 133 -20.12 -28.29 5.99
N GLU A 134 -19.96 -28.04 7.29
CA GLU A 134 -19.14 -28.87 8.20
C GLU A 134 -19.62 -30.32 8.26
N LEU A 135 -20.95 -30.52 8.20
CA LEU A 135 -21.59 -31.84 8.16
C LEU A 135 -21.32 -32.61 6.86
N ASP A 136 -21.00 -31.90 5.78
CA ASP A 136 -20.78 -32.50 4.46
C ASP A 136 -19.35 -33.05 4.35
N ASP A 137 -18.36 -32.22 4.66
CA ASP A 137 -16.94 -32.56 4.66
C ASP A 137 -16.15 -31.52 5.48
N ILE A 138 -15.69 -31.91 6.66
CA ILE A 138 -15.04 -31.01 7.62
C ILE A 138 -13.71 -30.43 7.10
N GLU A 139 -12.97 -31.20 6.29
CA GLU A 139 -11.69 -30.77 5.73
C GLU A 139 -11.93 -29.71 4.65
N ASN A 140 -12.86 -29.98 3.73
CA ASN A 140 -13.23 -29.02 2.69
C ASN A 140 -13.95 -27.79 3.27
N CYS A 141 -14.74 -27.94 4.33
CA CYS A 141 -15.34 -26.81 5.04
C CYS A 141 -14.26 -25.93 5.68
N SER A 142 -13.26 -26.52 6.35
CA SER A 142 -12.12 -25.78 6.90
C SER A 142 -11.36 -25.02 5.82
N ARG A 143 -11.12 -25.63 4.65
CA ARG A 143 -10.52 -24.96 3.49
C ARG A 143 -11.40 -23.81 2.97
N ALA A 144 -12.71 -24.02 2.89
CA ALA A 144 -13.65 -23.00 2.44
C ALA A 144 -13.69 -21.81 3.39
N GLN A 145 -13.73 -22.05 4.71
CA GLN A 145 -13.66 -21.01 5.74
C GLN A 145 -12.35 -20.21 5.65
N LEU A 146 -11.21 -20.90 5.44
CA LEU A 146 -9.91 -20.25 5.25
C LEU A 146 -9.94 -19.29 4.05
N LYS A 147 -10.46 -19.76 2.90
CA LYS A 147 -10.59 -18.95 1.68
C LYS A 147 -11.59 -17.81 1.79
N ILE A 148 -12.73 -18.03 2.43
CA ILE A 148 -13.70 -16.96 2.73
C ILE A 148 -12.99 -15.86 3.51
N GLY A 149 -12.22 -16.21 4.55
CA GLY A 149 -11.46 -15.23 5.31
C GLY A 149 -10.45 -14.45 4.46
N TYR A 150 -9.73 -15.10 3.54
CA TYR A 150 -8.82 -14.40 2.62
C TYR A 150 -9.56 -13.41 1.71
N ILE A 151 -10.66 -13.83 1.09
CA ILE A 151 -11.48 -12.98 0.23
C ILE A 151 -12.04 -11.78 1.02
N LEU A 152 -12.46 -12.00 2.26
CA LEU A 152 -12.95 -10.95 3.15
C LEU A 152 -11.83 -9.99 3.57
N LYS A 153 -10.62 -10.49 3.88
CA LYS A 153 -9.43 -9.67 4.15
C LYS A 153 -9.12 -8.75 2.97
N ASP A 154 -9.08 -9.30 1.75
CA ASP A 154 -8.74 -8.56 0.54
C ASP A 154 -9.80 -7.50 0.18
N THR A 155 -11.03 -7.67 0.65
CA THR A 155 -12.14 -6.70 0.50
C THR A 155 -12.25 -5.74 1.68
N GLY A 156 -11.37 -5.84 2.69
CA GLY A 156 -11.34 -4.98 3.88
C GLY A 156 -12.34 -5.36 4.97
N ASN A 157 -12.99 -6.52 4.89
CA ASN A 157 -13.97 -7.02 5.86
C ASN A 157 -13.29 -7.89 6.94
N TYR A 158 -12.39 -7.28 7.74
CA TYR A 158 -11.54 -7.98 8.69
C TYR A 158 -12.31 -8.74 9.79
N GLU A 159 -13.37 -8.15 10.36
CA GLU A 159 -14.17 -8.80 11.40
C GLU A 159 -14.85 -10.10 10.92
N GLU A 160 -15.44 -10.07 9.72
CA GLU A 160 -16.06 -11.25 9.13
C GLU A 160 -14.98 -12.29 8.78
N ALA A 161 -13.80 -11.86 8.30
CA ALA A 161 -12.67 -12.75 8.05
C ALA A 161 -12.23 -13.49 9.32
N VAL A 162 -12.02 -12.76 10.42
CA VAL A 162 -11.67 -13.32 11.74
C VAL A 162 -12.76 -14.28 12.22
N SER A 163 -14.04 -13.94 12.03
CA SER A 163 -15.18 -14.82 12.38
C SER A 163 -15.14 -16.15 11.64
N TYR A 164 -14.79 -16.16 10.35
CA TYR A 164 -14.66 -17.40 9.57
C TYR A 164 -13.42 -18.20 9.97
N TRP A 165 -12.27 -17.56 10.14
CA TRP A 165 -11.04 -18.23 10.58
C TRP A 165 -11.14 -18.82 11.98
N SER A 166 -11.82 -18.15 12.89
CA SER A 166 -12.03 -18.63 14.28
C SER A 166 -12.89 -19.90 14.36
N LYS A 167 -13.61 -20.26 13.30
CA LYS A 167 -14.41 -21.51 13.24
C LYS A 167 -13.56 -22.75 12.97
N ILE A 168 -12.37 -22.57 12.39
CA ILE A 168 -11.46 -23.67 12.04
C ILE A 168 -10.82 -24.17 13.34
N LYS A 169 -10.95 -25.47 13.62
CA LYS A 169 -10.35 -26.06 14.83
C LYS A 169 -9.13 -26.89 14.46
N LYS A 170 -8.14 -26.92 15.35
CA LYS A 170 -6.92 -27.73 15.20
C LYS A 170 -7.18 -29.22 14.89
N LYS A 171 -8.24 -29.79 15.47
CA LYS A 171 -8.63 -31.20 15.27
C LYS A 171 -9.25 -31.46 13.89
N ASP A 172 -9.76 -30.42 13.24
CA ASP A 172 -10.47 -30.51 11.96
C ASP A 172 -9.44 -30.47 10.82
N ASN A 173 -8.47 -29.54 10.90
CA ASN A 173 -7.27 -29.54 10.07
C ASN A 173 -6.18 -28.69 10.74
N ALA A 174 -5.06 -29.30 11.15
CA ALA A 174 -3.99 -28.60 11.88
C ALA A 174 -3.27 -27.53 11.03
N ILE A 175 -3.10 -27.76 9.73
CA ILE A 175 -2.43 -26.81 8.82
C ILE A 175 -3.33 -25.59 8.64
N TYR A 176 -4.61 -25.78 8.28
CA TYR A 176 -5.54 -24.66 8.11
C TYR A 176 -5.79 -23.91 9.41
N TYR A 177 -5.79 -24.59 10.55
CA TYR A 177 -5.80 -23.93 11.85
C TYR A 177 -4.61 -22.99 12.01
N VAL A 178 -3.36 -23.47 11.83
CA VAL A 178 -2.17 -22.62 11.96
C VAL A 178 -2.21 -21.44 10.99
N LEU A 179 -2.59 -21.66 9.72
CA LEU A 179 -2.72 -20.59 8.73
C LEU A 179 -3.77 -19.55 9.14
N SER A 180 -4.96 -19.99 9.56
CA SER A 180 -6.02 -19.08 10.01
C SER A 180 -5.62 -18.27 11.24
N GLN A 181 -4.92 -18.87 12.20
CA GLN A 181 -4.41 -18.18 13.38
C GLN A 181 -3.27 -17.21 13.05
N LEU A 182 -2.41 -17.54 12.09
CA LEU A 182 -1.41 -16.61 11.55
C LEU A 182 -2.07 -15.35 11.01
N GLU A 183 -3.16 -15.49 10.25
CA GLU A 183 -3.89 -14.35 9.69
C GLU A 183 -4.62 -13.53 10.77
N ILE A 184 -5.25 -14.17 11.76
CA ILE A 184 -5.86 -13.47 12.89
C ILE A 184 -4.81 -12.68 13.67
N GLY A 185 -3.66 -13.31 13.97
CA GLY A 185 -2.55 -12.63 14.65
C GLY A 185 -1.99 -11.47 13.84
N GLU A 186 -1.94 -11.58 12.51
CA GLU A 186 -1.49 -10.52 11.62
C GLU A 186 -2.46 -9.33 11.60
N ILE A 187 -3.78 -9.57 11.58
CA ILE A 187 -4.78 -8.51 11.72
C ILE A 187 -4.59 -7.77 13.05
N LEU A 188 -4.46 -8.51 14.16
CA LEU A 188 -4.22 -7.92 15.48
C LEU A 188 -2.92 -7.12 15.52
N ARG A 189 -1.87 -7.59 14.84
CA ARG A 189 -0.60 -6.88 14.73
C ARG A 189 -0.78 -5.54 14.01
N VAL A 190 -1.47 -5.55 12.87
CA VAL A 190 -1.79 -4.33 12.09
C VAL A 190 -2.67 -3.36 12.87
N GLU A 191 -3.60 -3.87 13.69
CA GLU A 191 -4.41 -3.07 14.62
C GLU A 191 -3.62 -2.50 15.81
N GLY A 192 -2.36 -2.92 15.99
CA GLY A 192 -1.49 -2.49 17.09
C GLY A 192 -1.71 -3.27 18.39
N GLU A 193 -2.52 -4.33 18.37
CA GLU A 193 -2.79 -5.23 19.49
C GLU A 193 -1.67 -6.30 19.63
N LEU A 194 -0.42 -5.82 19.71
CA LEU A 194 0.80 -6.62 19.60
C LEU A 194 0.89 -7.77 20.62
N ASP A 195 0.39 -7.56 21.85
CA ASP A 195 0.38 -8.62 22.88
C ASP A 195 -0.60 -9.76 22.56
N LYS A 196 -1.76 -9.43 21.98
CA LYS A 196 -2.74 -10.44 21.56
C LYS A 196 -2.19 -11.23 20.37
N ALA A 197 -1.62 -10.53 19.39
CA ALA A 197 -0.95 -11.16 18.25
C ALA A 197 0.18 -12.12 18.70
N LEU A 198 1.05 -11.65 19.60
CA LEU A 198 2.15 -12.46 20.14
C LEU A 198 1.67 -13.70 20.88
N ASN A 199 0.57 -13.60 21.64
CA ASN A 199 -0.01 -14.74 22.33
C ASN A 199 -0.52 -15.80 21.35
N ILE A 200 -1.24 -15.39 20.30
CA ILE A 200 -1.69 -16.30 19.23
C ILE A 200 -0.50 -16.99 18.56
N PHE A 201 0.51 -16.21 18.14
CA PHE A 201 1.68 -16.77 17.47
C PHE A 201 2.47 -17.75 18.36
N ARG A 202 2.61 -17.47 19.66
CA ARG A 202 3.25 -18.39 20.62
C ARG A 202 2.44 -19.66 20.87
N GLU A 203 1.11 -19.58 20.83
CA GLU A 203 0.25 -20.75 20.96
C GLU A 203 0.46 -21.70 19.79
N ILE A 204 0.41 -21.17 18.55
CA ILE A 204 0.58 -21.99 17.36
C ILE A 204 2.03 -22.47 17.19
N TYR A 205 3.03 -21.71 17.63
CA TYR A 205 4.45 -22.10 17.63
C TYR A 205 4.70 -23.44 18.33
N LYS A 206 4.02 -23.68 19.46
CA LYS A 206 4.15 -24.95 20.22
C LYS A 206 3.56 -26.15 19.48
N SER A 207 2.89 -25.93 18.36
CA SER A 207 2.11 -26.95 17.66
C SER A 207 2.21 -26.92 16.15
N SER A 208 3.06 -26.06 15.59
CA SER A 208 3.32 -25.98 14.16
C SER A 208 4.07 -27.22 13.69
N SER A 209 3.75 -27.68 12.48
CA SER A 209 4.62 -28.59 11.76
C SER A 209 5.93 -27.90 11.41
N GLU A 210 6.98 -28.68 11.18
CA GLU A 210 8.32 -28.20 10.78
C GLU A 210 8.25 -27.21 9.61
N ASN A 211 7.36 -27.45 8.64
CA ASN A 211 7.18 -26.59 7.46
C ASN A 211 6.58 -25.20 7.75
N LEU A 212 5.91 -24.98 8.88
CA LEU A 212 5.28 -23.69 9.22
C LEU A 212 6.00 -22.98 10.37
N GLU A 213 6.93 -23.67 11.03
CA GLU A 213 7.62 -23.16 12.19
C GLU A 213 8.45 -21.90 11.88
N SER A 214 9.18 -21.90 10.76
CA SER A 214 9.96 -20.74 10.30
C SER A 214 9.09 -19.49 10.11
N LEU A 215 7.90 -19.65 9.50
CA LEU A 215 6.95 -18.55 9.30
C LEU A 215 6.40 -18.03 10.64
N VAL A 216 6.07 -18.91 11.58
CA VAL A 216 5.60 -18.50 12.92
C VAL A 216 6.71 -17.77 13.67
N ARG A 217 7.95 -18.27 13.65
CA ARG A 217 9.12 -17.59 14.24
C ARG A 217 9.32 -16.21 13.63
N PHE A 218 9.23 -16.11 12.31
CA PHE A 218 9.33 -14.84 11.60
C PHE A 218 8.26 -13.84 12.07
N ARG A 219 6.99 -14.26 12.19
CA ARG A 219 5.91 -13.40 12.72
C ARG A 219 6.15 -12.95 14.15
N ILE A 220 6.63 -13.84 15.02
CA ILE A 220 7.01 -13.50 16.39
C ILE A 220 8.13 -12.44 16.38
N GLY A 221 9.16 -12.64 15.56
CA GLY A 221 10.25 -11.68 15.37
C GLY A 221 9.75 -10.30 14.95
N GLN A 222 8.85 -10.22 13.96
CA GLN A 222 8.25 -8.96 13.51
C GLN A 222 7.49 -8.24 14.63
N VAL A 223 6.71 -8.96 15.44
CA VAL A 223 6.01 -8.36 16.58
C VAL A 223 7.00 -7.77 17.59
N TYR A 224 8.11 -8.45 17.87
CA TYR A 224 9.13 -7.92 18.76
C TYR A 224 9.86 -6.69 18.20
N ILE A 225 10.13 -6.64 16.89
CA ILE A 225 10.66 -5.45 16.21
C ILE A 225 9.71 -4.26 16.43
N GLU A 226 8.41 -4.45 16.23
CA GLU A 226 7.39 -3.41 16.42
C GLU A 226 7.25 -2.97 17.87
N LYS A 227 7.53 -3.86 18.83
CA LYS A 227 7.61 -3.54 20.25
C LYS A 227 8.94 -2.87 20.64
N GLY A 228 9.91 -2.79 19.75
CA GLY A 228 11.26 -2.26 20.00
C GLY A 228 12.17 -3.22 20.78
N ASP A 229 11.80 -4.49 20.94
CA ASP A 229 12.62 -5.51 21.61
C ASP A 229 13.48 -6.25 20.57
N THR A 230 14.51 -5.57 20.11
CA THR A 230 15.41 -6.08 19.07
C THR A 230 16.16 -7.34 19.48
N ARG A 231 16.40 -7.53 20.79
CA ARG A 231 17.07 -8.73 21.31
C ARG A 231 16.21 -9.97 21.15
N GLU A 232 14.95 -9.90 21.57
CA GLU A 232 14.02 -11.02 21.38
C GLU A 232 13.73 -11.24 19.90
N ALA A 233 13.61 -10.17 19.10
CA ALA A 233 13.45 -10.28 17.66
C ALA A 233 14.59 -11.09 17.01
N SER A 234 15.86 -10.70 17.26
CA SER A 234 17.03 -11.40 16.73
C SER A 234 17.03 -12.88 17.08
N LYS A 235 16.70 -13.24 18.33
CA LYS A 235 16.64 -14.64 18.77
C LYS A 235 15.70 -15.49 17.93
N PHE A 236 14.50 -15.00 17.63
CA PHE A 236 13.54 -15.76 16.81
C PHE A 236 13.92 -15.80 15.33
N LEU A 237 14.57 -14.75 14.83
CA LEU A 237 14.93 -14.63 13.41
C LEU A 237 16.22 -15.40 13.07
N GLU A 238 17.22 -15.41 13.95
CA GLU A 238 18.50 -16.11 13.74
C GLU A 238 18.34 -17.64 13.73
N ASP A 239 17.36 -18.15 14.45
CA ASP A 239 17.03 -19.58 14.51
C ASP A 239 16.33 -20.08 13.22
N ILE A 240 16.05 -19.22 12.24
CA ILE A 240 15.46 -19.62 10.96
C ILE A 240 16.56 -20.12 10.03
N GLU A 241 16.48 -21.39 9.64
CA GLU A 241 17.47 -22.02 8.76
C GLU A 241 17.07 -21.92 7.29
N ARG A 242 18.06 -21.76 6.40
CA ARG A 242 17.87 -21.71 4.95
C ARG A 242 17.22 -22.97 4.38
N SER A 243 17.38 -24.11 5.05
CA SER A 243 16.79 -25.42 4.70
C SER A 243 15.27 -25.48 4.89
N GLN A 244 14.70 -24.65 5.77
CA GLN A 244 13.28 -24.70 6.13
C GLN A 244 12.41 -24.03 5.08
N ASP A 245 12.72 -22.78 4.75
CA ASP A 245 12.01 -21.99 3.73
C ASP A 245 12.92 -20.85 3.23
N LEU A 246 13.26 -20.86 1.93
CA LEU A 246 14.17 -19.89 1.32
C LEU A 246 13.64 -18.45 1.37
N TYR A 247 12.33 -18.27 1.20
CA TYR A 247 11.68 -16.96 1.25
C TYR A 247 11.73 -16.41 2.66
N VAL A 248 11.31 -17.20 3.66
CA VAL A 248 11.26 -16.77 5.06
C VAL A 248 12.68 -16.50 5.57
N TYR A 249 13.66 -17.31 5.19
CA TYR A 249 15.07 -17.10 5.50
C TYR A 249 15.59 -15.75 4.98
N ALA A 250 15.38 -15.46 3.69
CA ALA A 250 15.84 -14.20 3.10
C ALA A 250 15.20 -12.98 3.79
N MET A 251 13.90 -13.04 4.09
CA MET A 251 13.20 -11.99 4.83
C MET A 251 13.71 -11.83 6.27
N ALA A 252 14.00 -12.92 6.97
CA ALA A 252 14.59 -12.89 8.30
C ALA A 252 15.97 -12.22 8.28
N LYS A 253 16.82 -12.54 7.30
CA LYS A 253 18.14 -11.91 7.11
C LYS A 253 18.05 -10.42 6.80
N ILE A 254 17.05 -10.00 6.03
CA ILE A 254 16.77 -8.57 5.81
C ILE A 254 16.49 -7.86 7.13
N GLU A 255 15.58 -8.40 7.95
CA GLU A 255 15.21 -7.79 9.24
C GLU A 255 16.37 -7.80 10.26
N ILE A 256 17.13 -8.90 10.34
CA ILE A 256 18.35 -8.96 11.16
C ILE A 256 19.34 -7.86 10.74
N GLY A 257 19.58 -7.71 9.43
CA GLY A 257 20.50 -6.68 8.96
C GLY A 257 20.01 -5.26 9.27
N LYS A 258 18.70 -5.00 9.22
CA LYS A 258 18.13 -3.70 9.65
C LYS A 258 18.38 -3.46 11.14
N ILE A 259 18.10 -4.44 12.00
CA ILE A 259 18.37 -4.37 13.45
C ILE A 259 19.85 -4.08 13.71
N LEU A 260 20.75 -4.79 13.03
CA LEU A 260 22.19 -4.61 13.18
C LEU A 260 22.63 -3.22 12.73
N LYS A 261 22.14 -2.72 11.59
CA LYS A 261 22.42 -1.37 11.12
C LYS A 261 21.94 -0.31 12.12
N GLU A 262 20.72 -0.43 12.64
CA GLU A 262 20.17 0.50 13.65
C GLU A 262 20.99 0.50 14.95
N SER A 263 21.60 -0.64 15.31
CA SER A 263 22.54 -0.73 16.44
C SER A 263 23.94 -0.18 16.15
N GLY A 264 24.21 0.28 14.92
CA GLY A 264 25.51 0.77 14.46
C GLY A 264 26.46 -0.32 13.95
N ASN A 265 26.04 -1.59 13.93
CA ASN A 265 26.83 -2.69 13.39
C ASN A 265 26.60 -2.86 11.88
N ILE A 266 27.18 -1.96 11.09
CA ILE A 266 27.02 -1.96 9.63
C ILE A 266 27.64 -3.22 9.00
N ASP A 267 28.78 -3.70 9.50
CA ASP A 267 29.43 -4.90 8.94
C ASP A 267 28.56 -6.14 9.13
N GLY A 268 27.99 -6.34 10.33
CA GLY A 268 27.04 -7.42 10.57
C GLY A 268 25.77 -7.30 9.73
N ALA A 269 25.31 -6.08 9.45
CA ALA A 269 24.18 -5.85 8.56
C ALA A 269 24.48 -6.28 7.11
N LEU A 270 25.67 -5.92 6.61
CA LEU A 270 26.14 -6.35 5.30
C LEU A 270 26.27 -7.88 5.25
N ASP A 271 26.89 -8.51 6.24
CA ASP A 271 27.02 -9.97 6.33
C ASP A 271 25.65 -10.66 6.23
N ALA A 272 24.65 -10.18 6.98
CA ALA A 272 23.29 -10.72 6.92
C ALA A 272 22.65 -10.57 5.53
N TRP A 273 22.79 -9.41 4.89
CA TRP A 273 22.19 -9.14 3.57
C TRP A 273 22.91 -9.83 2.42
N TYR A 274 24.18 -10.20 2.57
CA TYR A 274 24.94 -11.00 1.59
C TYR A 274 24.72 -12.53 1.72
N ASP A 275 24.06 -12.98 2.78
CA ASP A 275 23.99 -14.40 3.17
C ASP A 275 22.99 -15.24 2.34
N PHE A 276 22.28 -14.62 1.41
CA PHE A 276 21.36 -15.32 0.51
C PHE A 276 21.53 -14.82 -0.93
N LYS A 277 21.14 -15.67 -1.88
CA LYS A 277 21.36 -15.41 -3.31
C LYS A 277 20.09 -14.99 -4.02
N LYS A 278 20.24 -14.44 -5.23
CA LYS A 278 19.11 -14.08 -6.09
C LYS A 278 18.19 -15.29 -6.31
N GLU A 279 18.76 -16.47 -6.54
CA GLU A 279 18.00 -17.72 -6.76
C GLU A 279 17.18 -18.17 -5.55
N ASP A 280 17.53 -17.74 -4.33
CA ASP A 280 16.75 -18.04 -3.14
C ASP A 280 15.45 -17.23 -3.12
N ASN A 281 15.57 -15.93 -3.45
CA ASN A 281 14.42 -15.06 -3.63
C ASN A 281 14.79 -13.75 -4.35
N ASN A 282 14.35 -13.59 -5.61
CA ASN A 282 14.68 -12.41 -6.42
C ASN A 282 14.20 -11.08 -5.78
N LYS A 283 12.99 -11.05 -5.19
CA LYS A 283 12.41 -9.84 -4.59
C LYS A 283 13.17 -9.41 -3.33
N ALA A 284 13.39 -10.34 -2.40
CA ALA A 284 14.17 -10.10 -1.19
C ALA A 284 15.62 -9.71 -1.55
N TYR A 285 16.20 -10.32 -2.59
CA TYR A 285 17.54 -9.99 -3.06
C TYR A 285 17.63 -8.54 -3.52
N SER A 286 16.65 -8.06 -4.31
CA SER A 286 16.57 -6.65 -4.70
C SER A 286 16.48 -5.71 -3.49
N VAL A 287 15.68 -6.05 -2.47
CA VAL A 287 15.59 -5.27 -1.23
C VAL A 287 16.94 -5.24 -0.49
N ALA A 288 17.59 -6.39 -0.34
CA ALA A 288 18.90 -6.48 0.31
C ALA A 288 19.97 -5.68 -0.45
N ARG A 289 19.99 -5.73 -1.79
CA ARG A 289 20.94 -4.96 -2.61
C ARG A 289 20.74 -3.46 -2.51
N LEU A 290 19.50 -2.99 -2.41
CA LEU A 290 19.20 -1.59 -2.11
C LEU A 290 19.80 -1.17 -0.75
N LEU A 291 19.54 -1.97 0.29
CA LEU A 291 20.01 -1.72 1.66
C LEU A 291 21.55 -1.79 1.79
N ILE A 292 22.17 -2.75 1.11
CA ILE A 292 23.63 -2.89 1.00
C ILE A 292 24.23 -1.62 0.42
N GLY A 293 23.72 -1.13 -0.70
CA GLY A 293 24.27 0.09 -1.31
C GLY A 293 24.10 1.32 -0.41
N ASP A 294 22.96 1.47 0.28
CA ASP A 294 22.75 2.55 1.26
C ASP A 294 23.77 2.46 2.41
N ALA A 295 24.00 1.26 2.97
CA ALA A 295 24.99 1.05 4.03
C ALA A 295 26.44 1.28 3.57
N LEU A 296 26.77 0.93 2.32
CA LEU A 296 28.08 1.17 1.74
C LEU A 296 28.35 2.66 1.50
N VAL A 297 27.33 3.45 1.14
CA VAL A 297 27.45 4.91 1.10
C VAL A 297 27.76 5.49 2.48
N GLU A 298 27.12 5.00 3.55
CA GLU A 298 27.44 5.41 4.93
C GLU A 298 28.88 5.08 5.32
N LYS A 299 29.45 4.00 4.77
CA LYS A 299 30.88 3.65 4.90
C LYS A 299 31.80 4.38 3.93
N ASN A 300 31.27 5.27 3.07
CA ASN A 300 32.00 5.96 2.01
C ASN A 300 32.61 5.01 0.94
N SER A 301 32.06 3.81 0.78
CA SER A 301 32.40 2.83 -0.27
C SER A 301 31.52 3.02 -1.51
N ILE A 302 31.72 4.14 -2.22
CA ILE A 302 30.81 4.57 -3.30
C ILE A 302 30.77 3.59 -4.48
N ASP A 303 31.91 3.05 -4.92
CA ASP A 303 31.96 2.14 -6.07
C ASP A 303 31.24 0.81 -5.78
N GLU A 304 31.43 0.25 -4.59
CA GLU A 304 30.74 -0.96 -4.13
C GLU A 304 29.24 -0.72 -3.98
N ALA A 305 28.83 0.47 -3.51
CA ALA A 305 27.42 0.86 -3.44
C ALA A 305 26.78 0.92 -4.83
N LEU A 306 27.46 1.51 -5.82
CA LEU A 306 27.01 1.55 -7.20
C LEU A 306 26.92 0.16 -7.81
N GLU A 307 27.86 -0.75 -7.51
CA GLU A 307 27.80 -2.15 -7.94
C GLU A 307 26.59 -2.87 -7.35
N ALA A 308 26.34 -2.73 -6.06
CA ALA A 308 25.20 -3.34 -5.38
C ALA A 308 23.88 -2.88 -6.01
N TRP A 309 23.67 -1.57 -6.20
CA TRP A 309 22.45 -1.05 -6.80
C TRP A 309 22.28 -1.43 -8.27
N ARG A 310 23.36 -1.50 -9.06
CA ARG A 310 23.32 -1.93 -10.47
C ARG A 310 23.00 -3.41 -10.64
N SER A 311 23.17 -4.23 -9.59
CA SER A 311 22.84 -5.65 -9.63
C SER A 311 21.35 -5.98 -9.56
N ILE A 312 20.50 -4.97 -9.31
CA ILE A 312 19.04 -5.12 -9.27
C ILE A 312 18.49 -5.12 -10.70
N ASP A 313 17.70 -6.14 -11.03
CA ASP A 313 17.00 -6.24 -12.31
C ASP A 313 15.58 -5.64 -12.19
N GLN A 314 15.17 -4.91 -13.24
CA GLN A 314 13.81 -4.38 -13.36
C GLN A 314 12.74 -5.48 -13.29
N VAL A 315 13.04 -6.69 -13.81
CA VAL A 315 12.14 -7.85 -13.81
C VAL A 315 11.97 -8.44 -12.41
N ASP A 316 13.01 -8.38 -11.57
CA ASP A 316 12.97 -8.92 -10.20
C ASP A 316 12.12 -8.05 -9.28
N SER A 317 12.33 -6.73 -9.36
CA SER A 317 11.47 -5.75 -8.72
C SER A 317 11.61 -4.38 -9.37
N LEU A 318 10.55 -3.96 -10.07
CA LEU A 318 10.45 -2.63 -10.65
C LEU A 318 10.57 -1.54 -9.59
N ALA A 319 9.98 -1.73 -8.40
CA ALA A 319 10.00 -0.73 -7.34
C ALA A 319 11.40 -0.49 -6.78
N GLU A 320 12.12 -1.56 -6.44
CA GLU A 320 13.50 -1.47 -5.96
C GLU A 320 14.46 -0.99 -7.06
N TYR A 321 14.25 -1.42 -8.30
CA TYR A 321 15.03 -0.93 -9.45
C TYR A 321 14.91 0.58 -9.62
N MET A 322 13.69 1.13 -9.64
CA MET A 322 13.47 2.58 -9.80
C MET A 322 14.07 3.39 -8.64
N LYS A 323 13.97 2.88 -7.39
CA LYS A 323 14.64 3.47 -6.22
C LYS A 323 16.16 3.50 -6.39
N CYS A 324 16.75 2.40 -6.85
CA CYS A 324 18.18 2.33 -7.12
C CYS A 324 18.63 3.28 -8.23
N GLN A 325 17.84 3.47 -9.29
CA GLN A 325 18.15 4.44 -10.34
C GLN A 325 18.18 5.87 -9.80
N MET A 326 17.24 6.23 -8.90
CA MET A 326 17.29 7.51 -8.21
C MET A 326 18.57 7.65 -7.37
N LYS A 327 18.92 6.62 -6.57
CA LYS A 327 20.15 6.60 -5.75
C LYS A 327 21.42 6.74 -6.59
N ILE A 328 21.56 5.93 -7.64
CA ILE A 328 22.67 5.99 -8.61
C ILE A 328 22.78 7.39 -9.18
N GLY A 329 21.67 7.98 -9.63
CA GLY A 329 21.65 9.35 -10.15
C GLY A 329 22.15 10.36 -9.11
N THR A 330 21.61 10.31 -7.89
CA THR A 330 21.99 11.26 -6.81
C THR A 330 23.42 11.12 -6.33
N THR A 331 24.03 9.93 -6.47
CA THR A 331 25.43 9.68 -6.15
C THR A 331 26.35 10.13 -7.28
N LEU A 332 26.03 9.79 -8.53
CA LEU A 332 26.87 10.12 -9.68
C LEU A 332 26.87 11.61 -10.03
N ILE A 333 25.78 12.34 -9.75
CA ILE A 333 25.69 13.77 -10.07
C ILE A 333 26.72 14.62 -9.31
N ASP A 334 27.25 14.15 -8.18
CA ASP A 334 28.27 14.85 -7.42
C ASP A 334 29.66 14.80 -8.07
N ASN A 335 29.89 13.85 -8.98
CA ASN A 335 31.15 13.73 -9.69
C ASN A 335 31.41 14.96 -10.58
N GLU A 336 32.67 15.35 -10.78
CA GLU A 336 33.07 16.46 -11.65
C GLU A 336 33.21 16.04 -13.12
N GLU A 337 33.37 14.74 -13.38
CA GLU A 337 33.47 14.20 -14.72
C GLU A 337 32.13 14.27 -15.46
N LYS A 338 32.14 14.89 -16.63
CA LYS A 338 30.95 15.02 -17.49
C LYS A 338 30.31 13.68 -17.82
N ASN A 339 31.11 12.62 -17.98
CA ASN A 339 30.62 11.28 -18.27
C ASN A 339 29.78 10.72 -17.11
N GLU A 340 30.22 10.90 -15.87
CA GLU A 340 29.47 10.44 -14.69
C GLU A 340 28.19 11.27 -14.48
N ILE A 341 28.22 12.58 -14.73
CA ILE A 341 27.01 13.42 -14.70
C ILE A 341 26.01 12.98 -15.78
N MET A 342 26.48 12.57 -16.96
CA MET A 342 25.62 12.03 -18.02
C MET A 342 25.03 10.66 -17.66
N LYS A 343 25.79 9.79 -17.00
CA LYS A 343 25.25 8.54 -16.42
C LYS A 343 24.20 8.83 -15.34
N ALA A 344 24.42 9.84 -14.50
CA ALA A 344 23.44 10.29 -13.52
C ALA A 344 22.13 10.71 -14.19
N LYS A 345 22.23 11.51 -15.27
CA LYS A 345 21.08 11.92 -16.08
C LYS A 345 20.29 10.72 -16.60
N SER A 346 20.96 9.72 -17.18
CA SER A 346 20.29 8.51 -17.67
C SER A 346 19.60 7.74 -16.55
N ALA A 347 20.20 7.66 -15.37
CA ALA A 347 19.56 7.04 -14.21
C ALA A 347 18.28 7.80 -13.78
N PHE A 348 18.32 9.14 -13.78
CA PHE A 348 17.12 9.95 -13.50
C PHE A 348 16.04 9.81 -14.59
N GLU A 349 16.41 9.66 -15.86
CA GLU A 349 15.47 9.40 -16.96
C GLU A 349 14.72 8.08 -16.72
N VAL A 350 15.41 7.03 -16.29
CA VAL A 350 14.77 5.76 -15.91
C VAL A 350 13.87 5.95 -14.68
N ALA A 351 14.37 6.60 -13.63
CA ALA A 351 13.61 6.83 -12.40
C ALA A 351 12.39 7.76 -12.58
N SER A 352 12.27 8.47 -13.71
CA SER A 352 11.22 9.47 -13.95
C SER A 352 9.80 8.91 -13.97
N GLU A 353 9.65 7.60 -14.17
CA GLU A 353 8.35 6.92 -14.07
C GLU A 353 7.79 6.96 -12.65
N TYR A 354 8.66 6.87 -11.64
CA TYR A 354 8.29 6.81 -10.22
C TYR A 354 8.52 8.13 -9.48
N TYR A 355 9.47 8.93 -9.98
CA TYR A 355 9.89 10.20 -9.39
C TYR A 355 9.81 11.34 -10.42
N PRO A 356 8.64 11.58 -11.04
CA PRO A 356 8.52 12.49 -12.19
C PRO A 356 8.95 13.92 -11.86
N TYR A 357 8.68 14.41 -10.64
CA TYR A 357 9.08 15.75 -10.23
C TYR A 357 10.59 15.83 -9.97
N GLU A 358 11.14 14.96 -9.12
CA GLU A 358 12.55 14.98 -8.72
C GLU A 358 13.45 14.72 -9.92
N SER A 359 13.20 13.65 -10.67
CA SER A 359 13.98 13.29 -11.86
C SER A 359 14.01 14.43 -12.87
N SER A 360 12.87 15.11 -13.11
CA SER A 360 12.84 16.24 -14.03
C SER A 360 13.74 17.40 -13.58
N ARG A 361 13.83 17.68 -12.27
CA ARG A 361 14.75 18.73 -11.76
C ARG A 361 16.19 18.29 -11.87
N TYR A 362 16.50 17.06 -11.46
CA TYR A 362 17.85 16.52 -11.56
C TYR A 362 18.35 16.46 -13.01
N ILE A 363 17.52 16.04 -13.97
CA ILE A 363 17.87 16.03 -15.40
C ILE A 363 18.20 17.43 -15.91
N LYS A 364 17.41 18.44 -15.55
CA LYS A 364 17.69 19.84 -15.90
C LYS A 364 19.02 20.31 -15.29
N ILE A 365 19.27 19.97 -14.03
CA ILE A 365 20.53 20.29 -13.34
C ILE A 365 21.73 19.56 -13.97
N CYS A 366 21.60 18.28 -14.34
CA CYS A 366 22.65 17.55 -15.08
C CYS A 366 23.00 18.25 -16.39
N ASN A 367 21.99 18.67 -17.17
CA ASN A 367 22.22 19.41 -18.42
C ASN A 367 22.94 20.74 -18.18
N LEU A 368 22.64 21.42 -17.06
CA LEU A 368 23.38 22.61 -16.66
C LEU A 368 24.82 22.22 -16.30
N LEU A 369 25.04 21.31 -15.35
CA LEU A 369 26.38 20.90 -14.88
C LEU A 369 27.33 20.48 -16.00
N VAL A 370 26.85 19.81 -17.06
CA VAL A 370 27.68 19.42 -18.22
C VAL A 370 28.16 20.64 -19.05
N ASN A 371 27.37 21.71 -19.06
CA ASN A 371 27.56 22.91 -19.88
C ASN A 371 27.97 24.15 -19.06
N ASP A 372 27.94 24.06 -17.73
CA ASP A 372 28.04 25.17 -16.82
C ASP A 372 29.49 25.64 -16.66
N LYS A 373 29.79 26.81 -17.20
CA LYS A 373 31.09 27.47 -17.06
C LYS A 373 31.17 28.33 -15.79
N GLU A 374 30.03 28.67 -15.16
CA GLU A 374 29.94 29.64 -14.07
C GLU A 374 29.81 28.97 -12.69
N GLY A 375 29.40 27.70 -12.64
CA GLY A 375 29.24 26.91 -11.42
C GLY A 375 27.87 27.05 -10.75
N VAL A 376 26.90 27.71 -11.40
CA VAL A 376 25.52 27.88 -10.89
C VAL A 376 24.78 26.55 -10.70
N GLY A 377 25.07 25.54 -11.54
CA GLY A 377 24.45 24.22 -11.49
C GLY A 377 24.68 23.51 -10.15
N ARG A 378 25.85 23.71 -9.53
CA ARG A 378 26.16 23.17 -8.19
C ARG A 378 25.33 23.85 -7.10
N PHE A 379 25.09 25.15 -7.21
CA PHE A 379 24.22 25.87 -6.28
C PHE A 379 22.74 25.51 -6.47
N LEU A 380 22.29 25.27 -7.70
CA LEU A 380 20.94 24.75 -7.98
C LEU A 380 20.75 23.33 -7.44
N LEU A 381 21.75 22.46 -7.58
CA LEU A 381 21.76 21.13 -6.94
C LEU A 381 21.66 21.24 -5.42
N LYS A 382 22.45 22.14 -4.82
CA LYS A 382 22.39 22.42 -3.38
C LYS A 382 21.01 22.94 -2.95
N LEU A 383 20.42 23.85 -3.71
CA LEU A 383 19.09 24.40 -3.45
C LEU A 383 18.01 23.29 -3.49
N LEU A 384 18.08 22.40 -4.48
CA LEU A 384 17.18 21.26 -4.60
C LEU A 384 17.30 20.30 -3.42
N ARG A 385 18.54 19.90 -3.06
CA ARG A 385 18.79 19.01 -1.92
C ARG A 385 18.28 19.60 -0.61
N GLN A 386 18.54 20.88 -0.35
CA GLN A 386 18.04 21.58 0.85
C GLN A 386 16.52 21.66 0.88
N THR A 387 15.89 21.85 -0.29
CA THR A 387 14.43 21.87 -0.39
C THR A 387 13.84 20.51 0.00
N ILE A 388 14.39 19.42 -0.55
CA ILE A 388 13.98 18.04 -0.23
C ILE A 388 14.24 17.72 1.24
N GLU A 389 15.42 18.05 1.77
CA GLU A 389 15.79 17.83 3.17
C GLU A 389 14.85 18.58 4.14
N THR A 390 14.48 19.83 3.81
CA THR A 390 13.51 20.60 4.61
C THR A 390 12.17 19.86 4.65
N ILE A 391 11.72 19.33 3.52
CA ILE A 391 10.44 18.59 3.43
C ILE A 391 10.52 17.28 4.21
N ASP A 392 11.65 16.58 4.16
CA ASP A 392 11.87 15.35 4.94
C ASP A 392 11.82 15.62 6.46
N LEU A 393 12.33 16.77 6.92
CA LEU A 393 12.23 17.20 8.33
C LEU A 393 10.77 17.49 8.75
N LEU A 394 9.97 18.05 7.83
CA LEU A 394 8.56 18.38 8.04
C LEU A 394 7.64 17.17 7.93
N THR A 395 8.07 16.13 7.22
CA THR A 395 7.28 14.91 7.00
C THR A 395 7.01 14.20 8.32
N LEU A 396 5.76 13.81 8.54
CA LEU A 396 5.33 13.05 9.71
C LEU A 396 5.78 11.60 9.57
N ASP A 397 6.29 11.06 10.67
CA ASP A 397 6.74 9.68 10.76
C ASP A 397 5.77 8.86 11.62
N PHE A 398 4.97 8.04 10.93
CA PHE A 398 4.00 7.15 11.56
C PHE A 398 4.58 5.77 11.94
N ASN A 399 5.86 5.52 11.64
CA ASN A 399 6.57 4.26 11.95
C ASN A 399 7.39 4.32 13.24
N ASN A 400 7.71 5.50 13.76
CA ASN A 400 8.60 5.61 14.91
C ASN A 400 8.02 4.90 16.16
N SER A 401 8.86 4.05 16.77
CA SER A 401 8.56 2.95 17.70
C SER A 401 8.15 3.36 19.13
N MET A 402 7.85 4.64 19.37
CA MET A 402 7.27 5.07 20.65
C MET A 402 5.79 4.72 20.68
N ASN A 403 5.47 3.47 21.00
CA ASN A 403 4.11 2.98 21.28
C ASN A 403 3.06 3.62 20.36
N VAL A 404 3.01 3.14 19.12
CA VAL A 404 2.11 3.59 18.03
C VAL A 404 0.71 3.99 18.51
N SER A 405 0.13 3.22 19.44
CA SER A 405 -1.23 3.45 19.96
C SER A 405 -1.40 4.74 20.77
N LYS A 406 -0.31 5.38 21.20
CA LYS A 406 -0.29 6.54 22.12
C LYS A 406 0.60 7.71 21.69
N TYR A 407 1.23 7.68 20.52
CA TYR A 407 1.96 8.83 19.99
C TYR A 407 1.03 10.05 19.74
N PRO A 408 1.38 11.28 20.18
CA PRO A 408 0.50 12.44 20.10
C PRO A 408 -0.04 12.79 18.71
N GLU A 409 0.72 12.54 17.65
CA GLU A 409 0.34 12.90 16.26
C GLU A 409 -0.11 11.68 15.44
N ARG A 410 -0.42 10.53 16.08
CA ARG A 410 -0.86 9.29 15.41
C ARG A 410 -2.21 9.40 14.66
N LYS A 411 -2.91 10.52 14.83
CA LYS A 411 -4.23 10.80 14.26
C LYS A 411 -4.28 12.23 13.77
N LEU A 412 -4.93 12.44 12.63
CA LEU A 412 -5.09 13.77 12.02
C LEU A 412 -6.54 13.99 11.65
N ALA A 413 -7.00 15.24 11.77
CA ALA A 413 -8.37 15.59 11.49
C ALA A 413 -8.53 16.33 10.16
N HIS A 414 -9.59 15.99 9.42
CA HIS A 414 -10.04 16.71 8.24
C HIS A 414 -11.43 17.30 8.50
N TYR A 415 -11.51 18.63 8.54
CA TYR A 415 -12.76 19.34 8.76
C TYR A 415 -13.48 19.52 7.43
N THR A 416 -14.72 19.06 7.36
CA THR A 416 -15.49 19.07 6.11
C THR A 416 -16.97 19.31 6.35
N SER A 417 -17.70 19.62 5.28
CA SER A 417 -19.14 19.89 5.37
C SER A 417 -19.93 18.60 5.51
N THR A 418 -21.15 18.70 6.03
CA THR A 418 -22.07 17.57 6.10
C THR A 418 -22.41 17.01 4.71
N PHE A 419 -22.48 17.85 3.69
CA PHE A 419 -22.64 17.38 2.31
C PHE A 419 -21.47 16.52 1.82
N THR A 420 -20.23 16.93 2.13
CA THR A 420 -19.05 16.15 1.75
C THR A 420 -18.94 14.87 2.56
N MET A 421 -19.25 14.93 3.86
CA MET A 421 -19.37 13.75 4.73
C MET A 421 -20.29 12.69 4.12
N ASP A 422 -21.48 13.10 3.70
CA ASP A 422 -22.46 12.18 3.10
C ASP A 422 -21.88 11.46 1.88
N LYS A 423 -21.25 12.21 0.97
CA LYS A 423 -20.60 11.64 -0.21
C LYS A 423 -19.49 10.64 0.10
N LEU A 424 -18.72 10.88 1.15
CA LEU A 424 -17.57 10.03 1.52
C LEU A 424 -17.98 8.78 2.31
N LEU A 425 -19.16 8.76 2.94
CA LEU A 425 -19.60 7.65 3.79
C LEU A 425 -20.78 6.85 3.20
N ASN A 426 -21.66 7.49 2.43
CA ASN A 426 -22.88 6.87 1.93
C ASN A 426 -22.63 6.08 0.63
N ILE A 427 -23.02 4.81 0.64
CA ILE A 427 -22.88 3.87 -0.48
C ILE A 427 -24.17 3.81 -1.32
N GLU A 428 -25.30 4.32 -0.80
CA GLU A 428 -26.62 4.31 -1.46
C GLU A 428 -26.77 5.37 -2.58
N ASN A 429 -25.68 6.01 -2.98
CA ASN A 429 -25.64 6.92 -4.13
C ASN A 429 -25.96 6.16 -5.44
N GLU A 430 -26.39 6.86 -6.51
CA GLU A 430 -26.81 6.27 -7.81
C GLU A 430 -25.81 5.29 -8.47
N LYS A 431 -24.57 5.24 -7.98
CA LYS A 431 -23.47 4.36 -8.46
C LYS A 431 -23.13 3.18 -7.53
N GLY A 432 -23.85 3.01 -6.41
CA GLY A 432 -23.63 1.91 -5.45
C GLY A 432 -22.26 1.92 -4.75
N LYS A 433 -21.56 3.07 -4.71
CA LYS A 433 -20.24 3.25 -4.08
C LYS A 433 -20.12 4.66 -3.49
N ALA A 434 -19.46 4.75 -2.34
CA ALA A 434 -19.06 6.04 -1.74
C ALA A 434 -17.99 6.73 -2.61
N SER A 435 -17.93 8.07 -2.53
CA SER A 435 -16.93 8.85 -3.25
C SER A 435 -15.54 8.66 -2.64
N SER A 436 -14.51 8.67 -3.49
CA SER A 436 -13.12 8.68 -3.03
C SER A 436 -12.77 10.03 -2.38
N PHE A 437 -11.85 9.98 -1.42
CA PHE A 437 -11.22 11.19 -0.89
C PHE A 437 -10.42 11.88 -2.01
N ARG A 438 -10.28 13.21 -1.97
CA ARG A 438 -9.71 13.98 -3.09
C ARG A 438 -8.59 14.90 -2.63
N LEU A 439 -7.56 15.05 -3.46
CA LEU A 439 -6.60 16.14 -3.38
C LEU A 439 -6.96 17.12 -4.50
N ASN A 440 -7.13 18.40 -4.17
CA ASN A 440 -7.63 19.42 -5.10
C ASN A 440 -6.53 20.41 -5.48
N THR A 441 -6.70 21.10 -6.61
CA THR A 441 -5.77 22.18 -6.97
C THR A 441 -5.85 23.40 -6.06
N VAL A 442 -4.72 24.07 -5.97
CA VAL A 442 -4.41 25.16 -5.06
C VAL A 442 -4.92 26.52 -5.56
N SER A 443 -6.20 26.64 -5.87
CA SER A 443 -6.72 27.86 -6.54
C SER A 443 -7.33 28.91 -5.61
N ASN A 444 -7.56 28.61 -4.32
CA ASN A 444 -8.12 29.55 -3.34
C ASN A 444 -7.73 29.15 -1.90
N PHE A 445 -6.50 29.42 -1.47
CA PHE A 445 -6.16 29.24 -0.06
C PHE A 445 -6.75 30.34 0.82
N ASN A 446 -7.00 30.00 2.09
CA ASN A 446 -7.43 30.97 3.10
C ASN A 446 -6.34 32.01 3.39
N ASP A 447 -5.06 31.64 3.26
CA ASP A 447 -3.93 32.54 3.36
C ASP A 447 -3.58 33.12 1.97
N PRO A 448 -3.85 34.41 1.71
CA PRO A 448 -3.56 35.02 0.41
C PRO A 448 -2.06 35.22 0.15
N SER A 449 -1.20 35.06 1.16
CA SER A 449 0.26 35.14 1.01
C SER A 449 0.89 33.80 0.62
N GLU A 450 0.14 32.71 0.75
CA GLU A 450 0.59 31.36 0.47
C GLU A 450 1.00 31.22 -1.01
N GLY A 451 2.08 30.48 -1.28
CA GLY A 451 2.71 30.45 -2.60
C GLY A 451 3.75 31.55 -2.84
N HIS A 452 3.68 32.67 -2.11
CA HIS A 452 4.58 33.83 -2.28
C HIS A 452 5.48 34.07 -1.07
N LEU A 453 5.00 33.73 0.13
CA LEU A 453 5.65 34.07 1.39
C LEU A 453 7.09 33.55 1.48
N LEU A 454 7.36 32.36 0.93
CA LEU A 454 8.72 31.81 0.83
C LEU A 454 9.64 32.73 0.01
N ASN A 455 9.20 33.19 -1.16
CA ASN A 455 10.02 34.07 -2.00
C ASN A 455 10.33 35.38 -1.28
N SER A 456 9.36 35.98 -0.58
CA SER A 456 9.57 37.18 0.24
C SER A 456 10.57 36.92 1.36
N TYR A 457 10.42 35.79 2.05
CA TYR A 457 11.33 35.36 3.11
C TYR A 457 12.76 35.15 2.60
N LEU A 458 12.97 34.51 1.45
CA LEU A 458 14.31 34.30 0.89
C LEU A 458 14.97 35.63 0.46
N ASN A 459 14.17 36.62 0.05
CA ASN A 459 14.63 37.92 -0.46
C ASN A 459 14.72 39.05 0.58
N ASP A 460 14.40 38.83 1.86
CA ASP A 460 14.21 39.89 2.87
C ASP A 460 13.22 40.99 2.44
N ILE A 461 12.24 40.64 1.61
CA ILE A 461 11.19 41.58 1.20
C ILE A 461 10.19 41.68 2.34
N LYS A 462 10.17 42.85 2.99
CA LYS A 462 9.32 43.12 4.16
C LYS A 462 7.89 43.52 3.81
N GLU A 463 7.65 44.00 2.58
CA GLU A 463 6.33 44.42 2.10
C GLU A 463 6.19 44.15 0.59
N GLY A 464 5.02 43.66 0.17
CA GLY A 464 4.72 43.44 -1.24
C GLY A 464 3.26 43.10 -1.49
N LYS A 465 2.73 43.51 -2.63
CA LYS A 465 1.44 43.02 -3.13
C LYS A 465 1.60 41.55 -3.51
N PHE A 466 0.77 40.68 -2.95
CA PHE A 466 0.69 39.27 -3.34
C PHE A 466 -0.06 39.20 -4.67
N TYR A 467 0.61 38.77 -5.73
CA TYR A 467 0.00 38.47 -7.02
C TYR A 467 -0.03 36.96 -7.16
N ALA A 468 -1.16 36.37 -7.54
CA ALA A 468 -1.28 34.92 -7.70
C ALA A 468 -0.10 34.34 -8.51
N PRO A 469 0.40 33.13 -8.18
CA PRO A 469 1.51 32.53 -8.90
C PRO A 469 1.16 32.41 -10.39
N ASP A 470 2.14 32.66 -11.26
CA ASP A 470 1.96 32.38 -12.68
C ASP A 470 1.62 30.89 -12.85
N PHE A 471 0.57 30.63 -13.62
CA PHE A 471 0.08 29.28 -13.89
C PHE A 471 1.15 28.48 -14.66
N ASP A 472 1.87 27.59 -13.98
CA ASP A 472 2.79 26.67 -14.66
C ASP A 472 1.99 25.58 -15.38
N LYS A 473 2.01 25.62 -16.71
CA LYS A 473 1.32 24.63 -17.56
C LYS A 473 1.88 23.21 -17.41
N LYS A 474 3.06 23.00 -16.81
CA LYS A 474 3.73 21.68 -16.77
C LYS A 474 3.38 20.87 -15.53
N PHE A 475 3.51 21.44 -14.32
CA PHE A 475 3.27 20.74 -13.06
C PHE A 475 2.34 21.51 -12.13
N HIS A 476 1.37 20.82 -11.54
CA HIS A 476 0.39 21.38 -10.61
C HIS A 476 0.44 20.62 -9.29
N ALA A 477 0.32 21.35 -8.19
CA ALA A 477 0.15 20.76 -6.87
C ALA A 477 -1.33 20.48 -6.61
N PHE A 478 -1.61 19.26 -6.17
CA PHE A 478 -2.88 18.81 -5.64
C PHE A 478 -2.69 18.57 -4.15
N VAL A 479 -3.50 19.22 -3.33
CA VAL A 479 -3.33 19.27 -1.88
C VAL A 479 -4.60 18.78 -1.19
N SER A 480 -4.42 18.06 -0.09
CA SER A 480 -5.47 17.89 0.90
C SER A 480 -4.94 18.24 2.29
N CYS A 481 -5.78 18.95 3.05
CA CYS A 481 -5.42 19.61 4.28
C CYS A 481 -5.95 18.85 5.49
N PHE A 482 -5.11 18.72 6.50
CA PHE A 482 -5.41 18.10 7.78
C PHE A 482 -4.91 19.00 8.91
N THR A 483 -5.35 18.73 10.13
CA THR A 483 -4.88 19.43 11.32
C THR A 483 -4.59 18.44 12.44
N PHE A 484 -3.64 18.80 13.29
CA PHE A 484 -3.35 18.06 14.52
C PHE A 484 -4.52 18.15 15.52
N ASN A 485 -5.44 19.11 15.38
CA ASN A 485 -6.49 19.39 16.35
C ASN A 485 -7.83 18.75 15.98
N HIS A 486 -8.22 17.69 16.70
CA HIS A 486 -9.37 16.87 16.34
C HIS A 486 -10.74 17.49 16.63
N ASP A 487 -10.85 18.28 17.70
CA ASP A 487 -12.08 18.96 18.14
C ASP A 487 -11.79 20.43 18.46
N SER A 488 -11.86 21.29 17.44
CA SER A 488 -11.54 22.72 17.53
C SER A 488 -12.69 23.58 17.01
N LEU A 489 -13.19 24.48 17.87
CA LEU A 489 -14.21 25.46 17.47
C LEU A 489 -13.72 26.38 16.36
N ASN A 490 -12.46 26.82 16.42
CA ASN A 490 -11.89 27.68 15.39
C ASN A 490 -11.92 26.98 14.03
N GLN A 491 -11.59 25.68 14.00
CA GLN A 491 -11.69 24.88 12.77
C GLN A 491 -13.14 24.74 12.28
N PHE A 492 -14.08 24.42 13.17
CA PHE A 492 -15.51 24.34 12.82
C PHE A 492 -16.11 25.67 12.35
N ARG A 493 -15.60 26.81 12.81
CA ARG A 493 -16.05 28.14 12.39
C ARG A 493 -15.45 28.57 11.05
N LEU A 494 -14.31 28.03 10.65
CA LEU A 494 -13.63 28.39 9.40
C LEU A 494 -13.92 27.40 8.28
N TYR A 495 -13.98 26.10 8.59
CA TYR A 495 -14.09 25.01 7.63
C TYR A 495 -15.39 24.21 7.79
N GLY A 496 -15.75 23.49 6.74
CA GLY A 496 -16.91 22.59 6.75
C GLY A 496 -18.25 23.30 6.92
N LYS A 497 -18.34 24.60 6.62
CA LYS A 497 -19.60 25.35 6.64
C LYS A 497 -20.58 24.74 5.66
N GLU A 498 -21.82 24.56 6.11
CA GLU A 498 -22.94 24.16 5.29
C GLU A 498 -23.84 25.38 5.15
N ASN A 499 -24.16 25.79 3.91
CA ASN A 499 -24.95 27.01 3.64
C ASN A 499 -24.40 28.27 4.35
N ASN A 500 -23.07 28.43 4.37
CA ASN A 500 -22.36 29.53 5.06
C ASN A 500 -22.59 29.63 6.58
N LYS A 501 -23.20 28.61 7.20
CA LYS A 501 -23.39 28.55 8.65
C LYS A 501 -22.09 28.13 9.33
N GLU A 502 -21.65 28.89 10.33
CA GLU A 502 -20.51 28.49 11.16
C GLU A 502 -20.84 27.26 12.00
N ALA A 503 -19.83 26.47 12.30
CA ALA A 503 -19.92 25.32 13.19
C ALA A 503 -21.02 24.31 12.81
N SER A 504 -21.26 24.14 11.51
CA SER A 504 -22.26 23.22 10.95
C SER A 504 -21.65 22.03 10.19
N GLY A 505 -20.35 21.81 10.33
CA GLY A 505 -19.61 20.73 9.68
C GLY A 505 -19.33 19.54 10.60
N VAL A 506 -18.40 18.71 10.17
CA VAL A 506 -17.86 17.58 10.93
C VAL A 506 -16.34 17.54 10.85
N SER A 507 -15.71 16.89 11.82
CA SER A 507 -14.28 16.61 11.85
C SER A 507 -14.08 15.11 11.72
N PHE A 508 -13.48 14.69 10.60
CA PHE A 508 -13.09 13.30 10.34
C PHE A 508 -11.70 13.06 10.93
N VAL A 509 -11.61 12.23 11.96
CA VAL A 509 -10.32 11.88 12.58
C VAL A 509 -9.83 10.57 11.99
N PHE A 510 -8.77 10.64 11.20
CA PHE A 510 -8.15 9.49 10.55
C PHE A 510 -7.10 8.85 11.43
N LYS A 511 -7.05 7.52 11.41
CA LYS A 511 -5.94 6.74 11.96
C LYS A 511 -4.72 6.85 11.04
N LYS A 512 -3.53 6.58 11.56
CA LYS A 512 -2.27 6.70 10.81
C LYS A 512 -2.24 5.85 9.53
N GLU A 513 -3.00 4.75 9.50
CA GLU A 513 -3.08 3.83 8.36
C GLU A 513 -3.74 4.50 7.14
N PHE A 514 -4.49 5.59 7.31
CA PHE A 514 -5.00 6.36 6.18
C PHE A 514 -3.88 6.99 5.34
N PHE A 515 -2.71 7.21 5.94
CA PHE A 515 -1.57 7.89 5.34
C PHE A 515 -0.44 6.92 4.99
N GLN A 516 0.49 7.34 4.14
CA GLN A 516 1.71 6.58 3.90
C GLN A 516 2.61 6.71 5.13
N SER A 517 3.05 5.59 5.69
CA SER A 517 4.14 5.59 6.65
C SER A 517 5.41 6.09 5.96
N LYS A 518 6.05 7.12 6.52
CA LYS A 518 7.18 7.88 5.93
C LYS A 518 7.95 7.10 4.86
N SER A 519 7.98 7.64 3.63
CA SER A 519 8.84 7.11 2.58
C SER A 519 10.29 7.20 3.06
N LEU A 520 10.92 6.04 3.24
CA LEU A 520 12.35 5.90 3.58
C LEU A 520 13.27 6.55 2.53
N LEU A 521 12.74 6.95 1.37
CA LEU A 521 13.53 7.15 0.16
C LEU A 521 13.46 8.55 -0.45
N GLY A 522 12.77 9.50 0.19
CA GLY A 522 12.79 10.92 -0.19
C GLY A 522 12.14 11.20 -1.55
N GLY A 523 11.10 12.02 -1.55
CA GLY A 523 10.44 12.45 -2.79
C GLY A 523 9.02 12.92 -2.54
N ILE A 524 8.74 14.16 -2.92
CA ILE A 524 7.40 14.77 -2.88
C ILE A 524 6.49 14.16 -3.94
N SER A 525 7.05 13.66 -5.05
CA SER A 525 6.24 13.11 -6.16
C SER A 525 6.24 11.60 -6.30
N LEU A 526 6.71 10.85 -5.28
CA LEU A 526 6.77 9.40 -5.35
C LEU A 526 5.39 8.86 -5.79
N LEU A 527 5.35 8.30 -6.99
CA LEU A 527 4.24 7.50 -7.47
C LEU A 527 4.55 6.08 -6.99
N SER A 528 3.82 5.62 -5.98
CA SER A 528 3.99 4.24 -5.54
C SER A 528 3.47 3.35 -6.67
N PRO A 529 4.17 2.28 -7.04
CA PRO A 529 3.48 1.18 -7.67
C PRO A 529 2.52 0.61 -6.63
N THR A 530 1.40 0.08 -7.08
CA THR A 530 0.57 -0.83 -6.28
C THR A 530 1.46 -1.98 -5.80
N THR A 531 2.11 -1.78 -4.66
CA THR A 531 2.89 -2.81 -3.99
C THR A 531 1.87 -3.59 -3.19
N ASN A 532 1.31 -4.62 -3.84
CA ASN A 532 0.98 -5.83 -3.10
C ASN A 532 2.31 -6.35 -2.54
N ILE A 533 2.77 -5.79 -1.42
CA ILE A 533 3.67 -6.51 -0.54
C ILE A 533 2.86 -7.74 -0.17
N GLN A 534 3.15 -8.85 -0.83
CA GLN A 534 2.77 -10.15 -0.32
C GLN A 534 3.43 -10.22 1.06
N THR A 535 2.65 -9.91 2.10
CA THR A 535 2.84 -10.55 3.39
C THR A 535 2.87 -12.05 3.09
N PRO A 536 3.72 -12.85 3.75
CA PRO A 536 3.70 -14.29 3.57
C PRO A 536 2.36 -14.83 4.08
N ASN A 537 1.34 -14.77 3.24
CA ASN A 537 0.13 -15.54 3.33
C ASN A 537 0.60 -16.90 2.85
N GLY A 538 0.73 -17.86 3.77
CA GLY A 538 1.10 -19.24 3.47
C GLY A 538 0.02 -19.95 2.66
N GLY A 539 -0.24 -19.49 1.44
CA GLY A 539 -0.97 -20.21 0.42
C GLY A 539 -0.07 -21.32 -0.11
N PHE A 540 -0.18 -22.51 0.48
CA PHE A 540 0.30 -23.72 -0.19
C PHE A 540 -0.39 -23.81 -1.56
N GLU A 541 0.43 -23.71 -2.62
CA GLU A 541 0.14 -23.74 -4.05
C GLU A 541 -0.97 -22.80 -4.56
N ILE A 542 -0.56 -21.57 -4.91
CA ILE A 542 -0.75 -21.09 -6.28
C ILE A 542 0.60 -20.58 -6.76
N ILE A 543 1.27 -21.37 -7.60
CA ILE A 543 2.25 -20.85 -8.56
C ILE A 543 1.45 -19.92 -9.47
N GLU A 544 1.47 -18.63 -9.16
CA GLU A 544 1.04 -17.60 -10.08
C GLU A 544 2.28 -16.84 -10.51
N ASP A 545 2.67 -17.13 -11.75
CA ASP A 545 3.62 -16.40 -12.58
C ASP A 545 3.06 -15.00 -12.84
N ASN A 546 3.06 -14.16 -11.80
CA ASN A 546 2.66 -12.77 -11.93
C ASN A 546 3.88 -12.00 -12.42
N GLN A 547 4.08 -12.01 -13.73
CA GLN A 547 4.64 -10.85 -14.41
C GLN A 547 3.95 -9.62 -13.83
N SER A 548 4.74 -8.71 -13.27
CA SER A 548 4.28 -7.41 -12.80
C SER A 548 3.79 -6.61 -14.01
N HIS A 549 2.57 -6.91 -14.46
CA HIS A 549 1.81 -5.99 -15.27
C HIS A 549 1.46 -4.81 -14.36
N ILE A 550 2.12 -3.69 -14.61
CA ILE A 550 1.69 -2.38 -14.17
C ILE A 550 0.24 -2.24 -14.66
N ASP A 551 -0.72 -2.38 -13.74
CA ASP A 551 -2.12 -2.18 -14.10
C ASP A 551 -2.34 -0.67 -14.24
N PHE A 552 -2.18 -0.17 -15.47
CA PHE A 552 -2.48 1.21 -15.86
C PHE A 552 -3.95 1.61 -15.66
N LYS A 553 -4.79 0.75 -15.04
CA LYS A 553 -6.18 1.04 -14.71
C LYS A 553 -6.41 1.62 -13.31
N ASN A 554 -5.43 1.66 -12.41
CA ASN A 554 -5.66 2.33 -11.12
C ASN A 554 -5.71 3.86 -11.31
N MET A 555 -6.94 4.40 -11.43
CA MET A 555 -7.19 5.84 -11.59
C MET A 555 -7.02 6.64 -10.28
N HIS A 556 -6.68 5.97 -9.19
CA HIS A 556 -6.43 6.58 -7.89
C HIS A 556 -4.94 6.87 -7.69
N VAL A 557 -4.65 7.90 -6.91
CA VAL A 557 -3.31 8.15 -6.39
C VAL A 557 -3.15 7.40 -5.07
N ASP A 558 -1.97 6.80 -4.89
CA ASP A 558 -1.69 5.95 -3.74
C ASP A 558 -1.63 6.74 -2.43
N ARG A 559 -1.42 6.05 -1.30
CA ARG A 559 -1.19 6.72 -0.01
C ARG A 559 0.00 7.68 -0.10
N TYR A 560 -0.18 8.89 0.44
CA TYR A 560 0.87 9.93 0.49
C TYR A 560 1.33 10.17 1.93
N PRO A 561 2.60 10.60 2.12
CA PRO A 561 3.05 11.08 3.41
C PRO A 561 2.35 12.40 3.73
N VAL A 562 2.26 12.70 5.03
CA VAL A 562 1.74 13.98 5.50
C VAL A 562 2.90 14.87 5.89
N ILE A 563 2.92 16.09 5.35
CA ILE A 563 3.96 17.08 5.56
C ILE A 563 3.40 18.22 6.39
N ARG A 564 4.10 18.57 7.47
CA ARG A 564 3.71 19.63 8.38
C ARG A 564 3.91 21.02 7.77
N CYS A 565 2.97 21.95 8.00
CA CYS A 565 3.15 23.34 7.59
C CYS A 565 4.08 24.12 8.52
N ILE A 566 4.71 25.16 7.96
CA ILE A 566 5.53 26.15 8.65
C ILE A 566 4.78 27.47 8.68
N TYR A 567 4.69 28.08 9.85
CA TYR A 567 4.20 29.43 10.04
C TYR A 567 5.38 30.38 10.16
N ILE A 568 5.44 31.38 9.27
CA ILE A 568 6.50 32.38 9.30
C ILE A 568 5.96 33.81 9.37
N GLU A 569 6.70 34.67 10.05
CA GLU A 569 6.50 36.12 10.01
C GLU A 569 7.79 36.73 9.43
N PRO A 570 7.76 37.23 8.18
CA PRO A 570 8.98 37.64 7.48
C PRO A 570 9.76 38.79 8.11
N VAL A 571 9.14 39.57 9.02
CA VAL A 571 9.72 40.79 9.58
C VAL A 571 10.60 40.50 10.80
N SER A 572 10.14 39.62 11.68
CA SER A 572 10.75 39.23 12.95
C SER A 572 11.58 37.95 12.87
N GLU A 573 11.60 37.29 11.71
CA GLU A 573 12.16 35.94 11.51
C GLU A 573 11.51 34.87 12.40
N TYR A 574 10.30 35.14 12.90
CA TYR A 574 9.52 34.16 13.64
C TYR A 574 9.20 32.97 12.74
N VAL A 575 9.50 31.78 13.23
CA VAL A 575 9.21 30.50 12.57
C VAL A 575 8.64 29.55 13.62
N GLN A 576 7.51 28.95 13.31
CA GLN A 576 6.92 27.89 14.12
C GLN A 576 6.38 26.77 13.23
N LEU A 577 6.44 25.54 13.73
CA LEU A 577 5.86 24.39 13.06
C LEU A 577 4.44 24.12 13.56
N ALA A 578 3.56 23.65 12.68
CA ALA A 578 2.25 23.19 13.07
C ALA A 578 2.33 22.02 14.07
N GLN A 579 1.48 22.03 15.09
CA GLN A 579 1.55 21.12 16.24
C GLN A 579 0.18 20.94 16.91
N ARG A 580 0.10 19.97 17.84
CA ARG A 580 -1.06 19.81 18.72
C ARG A 580 -1.27 21.08 19.54
N ASN A 581 -2.54 21.46 19.73
CA ASN A 581 -2.91 22.44 20.73
C ASN A 581 -2.93 21.77 22.12
N GLN A 582 -2.46 22.48 23.14
CA GLN A 582 -2.41 21.96 24.51
C GLN A 582 -3.80 21.56 25.03
N LEU A 583 -4.85 22.33 24.76
CA LEU A 583 -6.21 22.01 25.21
C LEU A 583 -6.70 20.69 24.62
N THR A 584 -6.57 20.51 23.30
CA THR A 584 -7.02 19.28 22.62
C THR A 584 -6.15 18.09 23.01
N PHE A 585 -4.86 18.30 23.28
CA PHE A 585 -3.98 17.29 23.87
C PHE A 585 -4.51 16.79 25.21
N TYR A 586 -4.74 17.69 26.17
CA TYR A 586 -5.19 17.28 27.51
C TYR A 586 -6.55 16.57 27.49
N ARG A 587 -7.50 17.01 26.65
CA ARG A 587 -8.80 16.32 26.47
C ARG A 587 -8.65 14.87 26.00
N GLU A 588 -7.69 14.61 25.12
CA GLU A 588 -7.47 13.26 24.58
C GLU A 588 -6.73 12.34 25.56
N PHE A 589 -5.83 12.92 26.37
CA PHE A 589 -4.97 12.19 27.31
C PHE A 589 -5.45 12.26 28.77
N GLU A 590 -6.67 12.74 29.03
CA GLU A 590 -7.22 12.94 30.39
C GLU A 590 -7.25 11.64 31.22
N ALA A 591 -7.52 10.51 30.58
CA ALA A 591 -7.59 9.20 31.24
C ALA A 591 -6.21 8.57 31.52
N GLU A 592 -5.11 9.25 31.20
CA GLU A 592 -3.74 8.72 31.36
C GLU A 592 -3.02 9.25 32.60
N GLU A 593 -2.02 8.48 33.06
CA GLU A 593 -1.09 8.95 34.09
C GLU A 593 -0.25 10.13 33.56
N ASN A 594 -0.44 11.30 34.17
CA ASN A 594 0.37 12.52 33.99
C ASN A 594 0.40 13.13 32.56
N PRO A 595 -0.73 13.66 32.03
CA PRO A 595 -0.77 14.30 30.71
C PRO A 595 0.14 15.52 30.58
N GLU A 596 0.48 16.19 31.69
CA GLU A 596 1.39 17.35 31.70
C GLU A 596 2.81 16.98 31.30
N GLU A 597 3.33 15.86 31.84
CA GLU A 597 4.66 15.38 31.49
C GLU A 597 4.75 14.98 30.01
N LYS A 598 3.71 14.32 29.49
CA LYS A 598 3.62 13.99 28.06
C LYS A 598 3.58 15.22 27.18
N TRP A 599 2.86 16.26 27.59
CA TRP A 599 2.87 17.54 26.88
C TRP A 599 4.27 18.14 26.83
N LYS A 600 5.00 18.18 27.95
CA LYS A 600 6.37 18.73 27.99
C LYS A 600 7.34 17.96 27.09
N ILE A 601 7.21 16.63 27.02
CA ILE A 601 8.00 15.79 26.10
C ILE A 601 7.67 16.13 24.65
N TYR A 602 6.38 16.23 24.32
CA TYR A 602 5.90 16.60 22.99
C TYR A 602 6.37 17.99 22.57
N GLU A 603 6.18 18.99 23.43
CA GLU A 603 6.60 20.38 23.22
C GLU A 603 8.10 20.46 22.93
N LYS A 604 8.93 19.82 23.76
CA LYS A 604 10.38 19.75 23.54
C LYS A 604 10.75 19.12 22.18
N MET A 605 10.06 18.04 21.80
CA MET A 605 10.26 17.39 20.50
C MET A 605 9.95 18.34 19.34
N ILE A 606 8.86 19.12 19.43
CA ILE A 606 8.50 20.12 18.41
C ILE A 606 9.51 21.26 18.39
N ASP A 607 9.95 21.76 19.54
CA ASP A 607 10.97 22.81 19.62
C ASP A 607 12.28 22.39 18.96
N ASP A 608 12.76 21.18 19.27
CA ASP A 608 14.00 20.66 18.68
C ASP A 608 13.86 20.45 17.16
N LYS A 609 12.68 20.01 16.69
CA LYS A 609 12.40 19.95 15.24
C LYS A 609 12.34 21.34 14.62
N THR A 610 11.74 22.31 15.30
CA THR A 610 11.63 23.70 14.84
C THR A 610 13.01 24.32 14.66
N LYS A 611 13.94 24.10 15.60
CA LYS A 611 15.33 24.56 15.48
C LYS A 611 16.01 24.01 14.21
N LYS A 612 15.87 22.71 13.94
CA LYS A 612 16.42 22.08 12.73
C LYS A 612 15.85 22.69 11.44
N VAL A 613 14.53 22.92 11.40
CA VAL A 613 13.89 23.57 10.24
C VAL A 613 14.37 25.01 10.07
N VAL A 614 14.52 25.77 11.16
CA VAL A 614 15.05 27.15 11.11
C VAL A 614 16.47 27.17 10.53
N GLU A 615 17.34 26.25 10.96
CA GLU A 615 18.69 26.11 10.40
C GLU A 615 18.65 25.75 8.91
N SER A 616 17.76 24.84 8.51
CA SER A 616 17.58 24.46 7.11
C SER A 616 17.09 25.64 6.25
N LEU A 617 16.08 26.40 6.71
CA LEU A 617 15.58 27.61 6.04
C LEU A 617 16.63 28.70 5.91
N LYS A 618 17.49 28.90 6.94
CA LYS A 618 18.64 29.82 6.87
C LYS A 618 19.61 29.40 5.77
N THR A 619 19.95 28.11 5.72
CA THR A 619 20.85 27.57 4.69
C THR A 619 20.26 27.69 3.29
N LEU A 620 18.94 27.45 3.14
CA LEU A 620 18.19 27.64 1.90
C LEU A 620 18.24 29.11 1.44
N ARG A 621 17.99 30.06 2.36
CA ARG A 621 18.09 31.51 2.11
C ARG A 621 19.47 31.92 1.63
N THR A 622 20.54 31.47 2.28
CA THR A 622 21.92 31.76 1.86
C THR A 622 22.23 31.23 0.46
N THR A 623 21.80 30.00 0.16
CA THR A 623 22.02 29.38 -1.15
C THR A 623 21.25 30.13 -2.25
N TYR A 624 19.97 30.43 -2.01
CA TYR A 624 19.15 31.22 -2.93
C TYR A 624 19.77 32.59 -3.23
N ARG A 625 20.24 33.32 -2.22
CA ARG A 625 20.92 34.61 -2.42
C ARG A 625 22.23 34.50 -3.16
N THR A 626 22.99 33.45 -2.89
CA THR A 626 24.24 33.22 -3.64
C THR A 626 23.94 33.08 -5.12
N ILE A 627 22.89 32.35 -5.50
CA ILE A 627 22.45 32.23 -6.90
C ILE A 627 22.01 33.60 -7.43
N LYS A 628 21.16 34.32 -6.69
CA LYS A 628 20.61 35.61 -7.14
C LYS A 628 21.67 36.71 -7.30
N ASP A 629 22.53 36.88 -6.31
CA ASP A 629 23.41 38.04 -6.21
C ASP A 629 24.73 37.81 -6.95
N LYS A 630 25.31 36.60 -6.87
CA LYS A 630 26.59 36.27 -7.53
C LYS A 630 26.40 35.83 -8.98
N TYR A 631 25.26 35.23 -9.31
CA TYR A 631 24.98 34.65 -10.63
C TYR A 631 23.75 35.29 -11.27
N SER A 632 23.59 36.61 -11.18
CA SER A 632 22.37 37.33 -11.59
C SER A 632 21.89 37.02 -13.02
N GLY A 633 22.78 37.00 -14.02
CA GLY A 633 22.42 36.63 -15.40
C GLY A 633 21.93 35.18 -15.53
N SER A 634 22.58 34.26 -14.81
CA SER A 634 22.16 32.87 -14.73
C SER A 634 20.88 32.68 -13.89
N PHE A 635 20.64 33.52 -12.89
CA PHE A 635 19.42 33.54 -12.07
C PHE A 635 18.20 33.87 -12.92
N GLU A 636 18.28 34.91 -13.76
CA GLU A 636 17.19 35.27 -14.68
C GLU A 636 16.89 34.12 -15.65
N THR A 637 17.94 33.56 -16.25
CA THR A 637 17.84 32.46 -17.22
C THR A 637 17.26 31.17 -16.60
N ASN A 638 17.52 30.92 -15.31
CA ASN A 638 17.08 29.72 -14.58
C ASN A 638 15.93 29.98 -13.60
N SER A 639 15.28 31.15 -13.66
CA SER A 639 14.19 31.56 -12.75
C SER A 639 13.07 30.52 -12.65
N ILE A 640 12.66 29.96 -13.80
CA ILE A 640 11.66 28.88 -13.88
C ILE A 640 12.11 27.65 -13.10
N LEU A 641 13.37 27.21 -13.26
CA LEU A 641 13.88 26.03 -12.55
C LEU A 641 13.99 26.30 -11.04
N ILE A 642 14.39 27.51 -10.63
CA ILE A 642 14.44 27.91 -9.22
C ILE A 642 13.04 27.87 -8.60
N ASP A 643 12.04 28.41 -9.31
CA ASP A 643 10.65 28.40 -8.86
C ASP A 643 10.06 26.99 -8.81
N GLU A 644 10.41 26.14 -9.79
CA GLU A 644 10.05 24.71 -9.79
C GLU A 644 10.67 24.01 -8.59
N ILE A 645 11.98 24.19 -8.31
CA ILE A 645 12.68 23.55 -7.17
C ILE A 645 11.98 23.86 -5.85
N LEU A 646 11.58 25.12 -5.65
CA LEU A 646 10.97 25.61 -4.41
C LEU A 646 9.47 25.31 -4.31
N LEU A 647 8.83 24.84 -5.39
CA LEU A 647 7.38 24.68 -5.50
C LEU A 647 6.74 23.90 -4.33
N PRO A 648 7.29 22.77 -3.85
CA PRO A 648 6.68 22.04 -2.73
C PRO A 648 6.66 22.85 -1.43
N LEU A 649 7.76 23.56 -1.12
CA LEU A 649 7.86 24.38 0.10
C LEU A 649 6.93 25.60 0.03
N LYS A 650 6.69 26.16 -1.16
CA LYS A 650 5.75 27.28 -1.35
C LYS A 650 4.33 26.95 -0.86
N TYR A 651 3.95 25.67 -0.91
CA TYR A 651 2.64 25.16 -0.45
C TYR A 651 2.66 24.56 0.96
N LEU A 652 3.74 24.76 1.70
CA LEU A 652 3.86 24.35 3.10
C LEU A 652 4.08 25.54 4.03
N ILE A 653 4.33 26.72 3.47
CA ILE A 653 4.65 27.93 4.23
C ILE A 653 3.44 28.86 4.25
N LYS A 654 3.05 29.24 5.46
CA LYS A 654 1.91 30.11 5.75
C LYS A 654 2.34 31.29 6.61
N HIS A 655 1.57 32.35 6.56
CA HIS A 655 1.76 33.49 7.45
C HIS A 655 1.40 33.11 8.88
N SER A 656 2.17 33.60 9.87
CA SER A 656 1.95 33.34 11.29
C SER A 656 0.54 33.70 11.80
N ALA A 657 -0.13 34.63 11.13
CA ALA A 657 -1.54 34.98 11.41
C ALA A 657 -2.52 33.79 11.27
N PHE A 658 -2.15 32.75 10.52
CA PHE A 658 -2.96 31.54 10.34
C PHE A 658 -2.52 30.37 11.24
N GLN A 659 -1.63 30.62 12.22
CA GLN A 659 -1.07 29.60 13.10
C GLN A 659 -2.14 28.77 13.84
N GLU A 660 -3.29 29.36 14.18
CA GLU A 660 -4.42 28.67 14.83
C GLU A 660 -4.93 27.45 14.05
N GLU A 661 -4.61 27.34 12.76
CA GLU A 661 -5.01 26.20 11.93
C GLU A 661 -4.25 24.91 12.26
N GLN A 662 -2.99 25.04 12.70
CA GLN A 662 -2.11 23.92 13.02
C GLN A 662 -2.14 22.84 11.92
N GLU A 663 -1.89 23.26 10.69
CA GLU A 663 -2.16 22.51 9.48
C GLU A 663 -1.00 21.57 9.07
N CYS A 664 -1.34 20.45 8.45
CA CYS A 664 -0.44 19.57 7.73
C CYS A 664 -1.12 19.04 6.46
N ARG A 665 -0.35 18.60 5.46
CA ARG A 665 -0.85 18.40 4.10
C ARG A 665 -0.33 17.13 3.45
N MET A 666 -1.18 16.49 2.65
CA MET A 666 -0.71 15.64 1.57
C MET A 666 -0.53 16.49 0.32
N ILE A 667 0.58 16.31 -0.39
CA ILE A 667 0.89 17.05 -1.61
C ILE A 667 1.23 16.04 -2.71
N HIS A 668 0.52 16.14 -3.83
CA HIS A 668 0.79 15.39 -5.05
C HIS A 668 1.10 16.38 -6.18
N ILE A 669 2.25 16.24 -6.83
CA ILE A 669 2.66 17.13 -7.92
C ILE A 669 2.70 16.33 -9.23
N THR A 670 1.82 16.67 -10.17
CA THR A 670 1.76 16.01 -11.48
C THR A 670 1.37 16.98 -12.59
N SER A 671 1.40 16.52 -13.84
CA SER A 671 0.96 17.29 -15.01
C SER A 671 -0.54 17.19 -15.22
N LEU A 672 -1.16 18.21 -15.83
CA LEU A 672 -2.57 18.14 -16.24
C LEU A 672 -2.86 17.06 -17.29
N LYS A 673 -1.81 16.53 -17.93
CA LYS A 673 -1.91 15.43 -18.90
C LYS A 673 -1.99 14.06 -18.23
N ASP A 674 -1.73 13.99 -16.92
CA ASP A 674 -1.81 12.74 -16.16
C ASP A 674 -3.26 12.23 -16.19
N PRO A 675 -3.51 10.98 -16.60
CA PRO A 675 -4.86 10.42 -16.66
C PRO A 675 -5.58 10.33 -15.31
N LYS A 676 -4.84 10.43 -14.19
CA LYS A 676 -5.41 10.50 -12.83
C LYS A 676 -6.03 11.86 -12.52
N VAL A 677 -5.67 12.92 -13.25
CA VAL A 677 -6.22 14.27 -13.07
C VAL A 677 -7.61 14.35 -13.66
N LYS A 678 -8.58 14.69 -12.81
CA LYS A 678 -10.01 14.81 -13.15
C LYS A 678 -10.49 16.24 -12.95
N MET A 679 -11.57 16.59 -13.65
CA MET A 679 -12.22 17.89 -13.54
C MET A 679 -13.74 17.70 -13.58
N ASP A 680 -14.44 18.32 -12.63
CA ASP A 680 -15.88 18.52 -12.72
C ASP A 680 -16.10 19.94 -13.28
N PHE A 681 -16.92 20.10 -14.32
CA PHE A 681 -17.19 21.42 -14.92
C PHE A 681 -17.68 22.41 -13.86
N GLY A 682 -17.02 23.58 -13.76
CA GLY A 682 -17.32 24.60 -12.75
C GLY A 682 -16.77 24.32 -11.34
N LYS A 683 -15.90 23.31 -11.17
CA LYS A 683 -15.23 22.99 -9.90
C LYS A 683 -13.71 22.87 -10.08
N PHE A 684 -13.03 22.58 -8.96
CA PHE A 684 -11.59 22.34 -8.91
C PHE A 684 -11.17 21.11 -9.74
N LEU A 685 -9.92 21.16 -10.21
CA LEU A 685 -9.20 19.98 -10.67
C LEU A 685 -8.85 19.14 -9.44
N TYR A 686 -8.93 17.81 -9.56
CA TYR A 686 -8.66 16.91 -8.45
C TYR A 686 -8.06 15.59 -8.91
N VAL A 687 -7.39 14.92 -7.98
CA VAL A 687 -7.03 13.50 -8.08
C VAL A 687 -7.76 12.73 -6.98
N GLU A 688 -8.14 11.49 -7.25
CA GLU A 688 -8.83 10.63 -6.28
C GLU A 688 -7.82 9.81 -5.50
N TYR A 689 -7.94 9.79 -4.18
CA TYR A 689 -7.07 9.09 -3.25
C TYR A 689 -7.55 7.65 -3.02
N GLU A 690 -6.64 6.69 -3.00
CA GLU A 690 -6.98 5.26 -2.94
C GLU A 690 -7.63 4.83 -1.61
N ALA A 691 -7.22 5.42 -0.48
CA ALA A 691 -7.59 4.89 0.82
C ALA A 691 -9.08 5.09 1.11
N ASN A 692 -9.75 4.00 1.52
CA ASN A 692 -11.16 4.05 1.88
C ASN A 692 -11.38 4.89 3.14
N VAL A 693 -12.17 5.96 3.05
CA VAL A 693 -12.41 6.87 4.19
C VAL A 693 -12.99 6.12 5.39
N LYS A 694 -14.09 5.38 5.19
CA LYS A 694 -14.83 4.72 6.27
C LYS A 694 -13.99 3.72 7.04
N ALA A 695 -13.16 2.93 6.34
CA ALA A 695 -12.31 1.90 6.95
C ALA A 695 -11.17 2.48 7.83
N HIS A 696 -10.77 3.72 7.59
CA HIS A 696 -9.61 4.33 8.27
C HIS A 696 -9.98 5.45 9.25
N LEU A 697 -11.28 5.65 9.51
CA LEU A 697 -11.73 6.58 10.55
C LEU A 697 -11.52 6.00 11.94
N ASP A 698 -11.03 6.83 12.85
CA ASP A 698 -11.02 6.57 14.30
C ASP A 698 -12.33 7.04 14.92
N LYS A 699 -12.70 8.29 14.62
CA LYS A 699 -13.89 8.95 15.16
C LYS A 699 -14.34 10.12 14.28
N ILE A 700 -15.56 10.59 14.53
CA ILE A 700 -16.13 11.79 13.95
C ILE A 700 -16.61 12.71 15.07
N TYR A 701 -16.13 13.96 15.08
CA TYR A 701 -16.77 15.01 15.88
C TYR A 701 -17.81 15.77 15.06
N ILE A 702 -18.99 15.95 15.62
CA ILE A 702 -20.07 16.76 15.05
C ILE A 702 -20.02 18.15 15.66
N ALA A 703 -20.00 19.17 14.81
CA ALA A 703 -19.97 20.55 15.26
C ALA A 703 -21.27 20.94 16.00
N PRO A 704 -21.24 21.93 16.91
CA PRO A 704 -22.40 22.31 17.72
C PRO A 704 -23.66 22.71 16.96
N ALA A 705 -23.56 23.22 15.72
CA ALA A 705 -24.70 23.60 14.89
C ALA A 705 -25.15 22.51 13.89
N ALA A 706 -24.59 21.30 14.00
CA ALA A 706 -24.85 20.13 13.17
C ALA A 706 -25.29 18.90 13.98
N THR A 707 -25.59 19.04 15.27
CA THR A 707 -25.94 17.93 16.18
C THR A 707 -27.10 17.07 15.67
N GLN A 708 -28.01 17.64 14.87
CA GLN A 708 -29.12 16.92 14.23
C GLN A 708 -28.68 15.76 13.30
N TYR A 709 -27.42 15.77 12.82
CA TYR A 709 -26.88 14.70 11.96
C TYR A 709 -26.38 13.47 12.74
N GLN A 710 -26.38 13.51 14.08
CA GLN A 710 -25.89 12.40 14.90
C GLN A 710 -26.62 11.06 14.63
N PRO A 711 -27.98 10.99 14.57
CA PRO A 711 -28.67 9.74 14.28
C PRO A 711 -28.37 9.21 12.86
N TYR A 712 -28.17 10.12 11.91
CA TYR A 712 -27.84 9.78 10.53
C TYR A 712 -26.45 9.11 10.44
N LEU A 713 -25.44 9.71 11.07
CA LEU A 713 -24.11 9.13 11.16
C LEU A 713 -24.12 7.78 11.90
N ALA A 714 -24.88 7.67 12.99
CA ALA A 714 -25.03 6.42 13.74
C ALA A 714 -25.61 5.29 12.86
N LYS A 715 -26.56 5.62 11.98
CA LYS A 715 -27.10 4.66 11.01
C LYS A 715 -26.07 4.28 9.94
N LEU A 716 -25.30 5.24 9.40
CA LEU A 716 -24.28 4.97 8.39
C LEU A 716 -23.12 4.12 8.91
N LEU A 717 -22.77 4.28 10.19
CA LEU A 717 -21.60 3.68 10.83
C LEU A 717 -21.96 2.53 11.78
N CYS A 718 -23.20 2.01 11.76
CA CYS A 718 -23.67 1.00 12.72
C CYS A 718 -22.93 -0.34 12.66
N ASN A 719 -22.22 -0.61 11.57
CA ASN A 719 -21.41 -1.82 11.37
C ASN A 719 -19.91 -1.53 11.48
N THR A 720 -19.52 -0.51 12.26
CA THR A 720 -18.12 -0.11 12.44
C THR A 720 -17.87 0.31 13.88
N ASP A 721 -16.62 0.25 14.33
CA ASP A 721 -16.19 0.75 15.64
C ASP A 721 -15.91 2.27 15.67
N VAL A 722 -16.28 3.02 14.62
CA VAL A 722 -16.03 4.46 14.53
C VAL A 722 -16.87 5.21 15.56
N LYS A 723 -16.20 5.93 16.47
CA LYS A 723 -16.88 6.70 17.52
C LYS A 723 -17.51 7.98 16.94
N ILE A 724 -18.73 8.30 17.37
CA ILE A 724 -19.41 9.55 17.02
C ILE A 724 -19.55 10.39 18.28
N GLU A 725 -18.91 11.56 18.29
CA GLU A 725 -18.86 12.45 19.45
C GLU A 725 -19.43 13.83 19.08
N LEU A 726 -20.19 14.43 20.00
CA LEU A 726 -20.60 15.82 19.86
C LEU A 726 -19.48 16.71 20.38
N SER A 727 -19.14 17.75 19.62
CA SER A 727 -18.19 18.77 20.10
C SER A 727 -18.78 19.50 21.30
N ASN A 728 -18.04 19.52 22.42
CA ASN A 728 -18.43 20.22 23.64
C ASN A 728 -17.96 21.69 23.65
N ASN A 729 -17.48 22.20 22.52
CA ASN A 729 -17.01 23.58 22.46
C ASN A 729 -18.18 24.58 22.59
N PRO A 730 -18.02 25.65 23.39
CA PRO A 730 -19.09 26.63 23.59
C PRO A 730 -19.38 27.39 22.29
N TYR A 731 -20.59 27.25 21.76
CA TYR A 731 -21.02 27.93 20.53
C TYR A 731 -22.34 28.65 20.78
N ARG A 732 -22.37 29.95 20.44
CA ARG A 732 -23.60 30.74 20.51
C ARG A 732 -24.46 30.39 19.29
N GLN A 733 -25.58 29.73 19.51
CA GLN A 733 -26.58 29.54 18.45
C GLN A 733 -27.16 30.91 18.09
N THR A 734 -26.79 31.43 16.92
CA THR A 734 -27.39 32.63 16.32
C THR A 734 -28.50 32.26 15.37
#